data_AF-A0A957WPY0-F1
#
_entry.id   AF-A0A957WPY0-F1
#
_cell.length_a   1.000
_cell.length_b   1.000
_cell.length_c   1.000
_cell.angle_alpha   90.00
_cell.angle_beta   90.00
_cell.angle_gamma   90.00
#
_symmetry.space_group_name_H-M   'P 1'
#
loop_
_entity.id
_entity.type
_entity.pdbx_description
1 polymer ?
#
loop_
_entity_poly.entity_id
_entity_poly.type
_entity_poly.pdbx_seq_one_letter_code
_entity_poly.pdbx_strand_id
1 'polypeptide(L)'
;MIIKRSYTLTRCYYLLPLVLAAILLQPSPAIFAQTGRPPFPGKKVKEGSWAELKPTTELTYLGPNRILSRDVISGQYRVWRFDSAFPGPNDIFPDQELTEGSLTDAGPGQALTYLGDSLILDWTRRTGQYQVQRFNLDTTRQSDLLSLQTTEAGTLPPTTTARRLIYVGYNRVLDWEPATGQYQIRQYAPDNAEPNAPFPGTLVVEGTWPHIRTGHELVYLGYRRILDWEPATGHYRIWRYDPMVTGSGDPLVGKPVAEGTFDTIGSGHQLMSLGSNHLLDWEPATGQYRVWEFDLISIAAFTIEDIGDKLADKTISGVTVVTHGRQLNNSDGDSLLALAQDIHNKAGGWLIDYDVDSNGNDFFDTCTNDCNAPASGQIGATEVVLLFDWAAESNEASTGWGEAAGDALFNLLIDINLLNPTTAGNPPYHFIAHSFGTAVTSELLERLARFHIPVDHVTFLDPHDFDQGLIFDGAQRLFDLGQPSGYGASVWNNVTFADAYYQTRGKAGTVEFVPDGRPIAGAYSRFLLTELPDPADYPVADVSGDHGYVWRCFYRATVTGSNPTTGCLLPVTAPNFAQTGYAFSRIASAAPRPLRNFYTGQSHTFSNPQIVDTTTGLPNLPGLDELGLTNQQIVQGRWTPKWFPAEITNGDFENYNTQQVNVIPLICNITENTCPQPGWTDHGGGGEGHFDRTNDNTYLILDWSNTFHTHNRLYVPPNATALLFDLRRQDGPSGAPDTLVVQLGDQPIASYTLAEGNEDADFVHHAIPLPGSFLGQVTTITFKFSTTVELFDGSTAWIDNVQFQAPVPAAETKTYLPIILN
;
A
#
# COMPACT_ATOMS: atom_id res chain seq x y z
N MET A 1 -43.96 -31.55 31.59
CA MET A 1 -44.64 -30.93 30.43
C MET A 1 -43.57 -30.16 29.68
N ILE A 2 -42.99 -30.78 28.66
CA ILE A 2 -41.82 -30.28 27.92
C ILE A 2 -42.31 -29.97 26.52
N ILE A 3 -42.35 -28.68 26.15
CA ILE A 3 -42.59 -28.27 24.77
C ILE A 3 -41.23 -27.91 24.19
N LYS A 4 -40.62 -28.85 23.46
CA LYS A 4 -39.53 -28.56 22.53
C LYS A 4 -40.13 -27.81 21.35
N ARG A 5 -39.73 -26.55 21.13
CA ARG A 5 -39.91 -25.87 19.84
C ARG A 5 -38.70 -26.20 18.96
N SER A 6 -38.94 -27.00 17.93
CA SER A 6 -38.01 -27.16 16.80
C SER A 6 -38.23 -25.99 15.85
N TYR A 7 -37.21 -25.15 15.64
CA TYR A 7 -37.20 -24.20 14.52
C TYR A 7 -36.83 -24.95 13.25
N THR A 8 -37.72 -24.89 12.27
CA THR A 8 -37.56 -25.46 10.94
C THR A 8 -36.86 -24.42 10.06
N LEU A 9 -35.61 -24.70 9.65
CA LEU A 9 -34.94 -24.04 8.53
C LEU A 9 -35.70 -24.35 7.24
N THR A 10 -36.57 -23.45 6.79
CA THR A 10 -37.25 -23.61 5.48
C THR A 10 -37.53 -22.29 4.76
N ARG A 11 -36.87 -21.18 5.14
CA ARG A 11 -37.18 -19.85 4.55
C ARG A 11 -36.15 -19.26 3.59
N CYS A 12 -34.93 -19.78 3.46
CA CYS A 12 -33.92 -19.18 2.56
C CYS A 12 -34.08 -19.52 1.06
N TYR A 13 -34.89 -20.52 0.68
CA TYR A 13 -34.90 -21.01 -0.71
C TYR A 13 -35.78 -20.25 -1.70
N TYR A 14 -36.66 -19.33 -1.28
CA TYR A 14 -37.65 -18.71 -2.18
C TYR A 14 -37.37 -17.26 -2.60
N LEU A 15 -36.33 -16.61 -2.07
CA LEU A 15 -36.02 -15.19 -2.38
C LEU A 15 -34.79 -14.98 -3.27
N LEU A 16 -33.95 -16.01 -3.46
CA LEU A 16 -32.79 -15.99 -4.35
C LEU A 16 -33.10 -15.52 -5.81
N PRO A 17 -34.26 -15.86 -6.42
CA PRO A 17 -34.56 -15.44 -7.80
C PRO A 17 -34.83 -13.95 -7.95
N LEU A 18 -35.31 -13.26 -6.90
CA LEU A 18 -35.67 -11.84 -6.95
C LEU A 18 -34.45 -10.92 -6.82
N VAL A 19 -33.44 -11.36 -6.09
CA VAL A 19 -32.15 -10.65 -5.97
C VAL A 19 -31.32 -10.82 -7.25
N LEU A 20 -31.30 -12.01 -7.86
CA LEU A 20 -30.67 -12.20 -9.18
C LEU A 20 -31.32 -11.33 -10.28
N ALA A 21 -32.63 -11.13 -10.25
CA ALA A 21 -33.33 -10.29 -11.23
C ALA A 21 -33.03 -8.79 -11.08
N ALA A 22 -32.73 -8.31 -9.86
CA ALA A 22 -32.33 -6.93 -9.63
C ALA A 22 -30.84 -6.68 -10.00
N ILE A 23 -29.98 -7.69 -9.84
CA ILE A 23 -28.56 -7.64 -10.23
C ILE A 23 -28.40 -7.69 -11.77
N LEU A 24 -29.24 -8.43 -12.48
CA LEU A 24 -29.19 -8.57 -13.94
C LEU A 24 -29.80 -7.38 -14.73
N LEU A 25 -30.35 -6.36 -14.06
CA LEU A 25 -31.03 -5.22 -14.70
C LEU A 25 -30.31 -3.87 -14.52
N GLN A 26 -29.11 -3.84 -13.95
CA GLN A 26 -28.30 -2.62 -13.95
C GLN A 26 -27.64 -2.43 -15.33
N PRO A 27 -27.84 -1.30 -16.01
CA PRO A 27 -27.17 -1.04 -17.27
C PRO A 27 -25.66 -0.97 -17.03
N SER A 28 -24.89 -1.75 -17.79
CA SER A 28 -23.43 -1.63 -17.85
C SER A 28 -23.04 -0.16 -18.01
N PRO A 29 -22.00 0.33 -17.33
CA PRO A 29 -21.48 1.66 -17.60
C PRO A 29 -21.14 1.73 -19.08
N ALA A 30 -21.76 2.67 -19.79
CA ALA A 30 -21.45 2.92 -21.18
C ALA A 30 -19.96 3.29 -21.26
N ILE A 31 -19.14 2.38 -21.79
CA ILE A 31 -17.79 2.69 -22.23
C ILE A 31 -17.96 3.70 -23.35
N PHE A 32 -17.87 4.99 -23.00
CA PHE A 32 -17.67 6.05 -23.97
C PHE A 32 -16.29 5.80 -24.58
N ALA A 33 -16.27 5.17 -25.75
CA ALA A 33 -15.12 5.22 -26.64
C ALA A 33 -14.89 6.69 -27.03
N GLN A 34 -14.11 7.42 -26.22
CA GLN A 34 -13.53 8.68 -26.64
C GLN A 34 -12.59 8.37 -27.80
N THR A 35 -13.02 8.70 -29.01
CA THR A 35 -12.27 8.56 -30.26
C THR A 35 -11.28 9.72 -30.47
N GLY A 36 -10.90 10.43 -29.41
CA GLY A 36 -9.80 11.38 -29.39
C GLY A 36 -8.59 10.73 -28.73
N ARG A 37 -7.44 10.74 -29.39
CA ARG A 37 -6.16 10.38 -28.77
C ARG A 37 -5.96 11.28 -27.53
N PRO A 38 -5.60 10.75 -26.35
CA PRO A 38 -5.52 11.56 -25.15
C PRO A 38 -4.40 12.61 -25.31
N PRO A 39 -4.66 13.88 -24.95
CA PRO A 39 -3.61 14.89 -24.86
C PRO A 39 -2.60 14.50 -23.78
N PHE A 40 -1.39 15.10 -23.82
CA PHE A 40 -0.40 14.97 -22.75
C PHE A 40 -1.07 15.18 -21.37
N PRO A 41 -0.86 14.29 -20.38
CA PRO A 41 -1.59 14.28 -19.12
C PRO A 41 -1.09 15.38 -18.16
N GLY A 42 -1.15 16.62 -18.60
CA GLY A 42 -0.82 17.79 -17.80
C GLY A 42 -1.65 18.99 -18.19
N LYS A 43 -1.97 19.81 -17.19
CA LYS A 43 -2.62 21.10 -17.38
C LYS A 43 -1.53 22.17 -17.52
N LYS A 44 -1.68 23.05 -18.50
CA LYS A 44 -0.81 24.21 -18.63
C LYS A 44 -1.14 25.20 -17.50
N VAL A 45 -0.20 25.41 -16.58
CA VAL A 45 -0.35 26.35 -15.45
C VAL A 45 0.28 27.70 -15.72
N LYS A 46 1.23 27.76 -16.65
CA LYS A 46 1.92 28.99 -17.01
C LYS A 46 2.26 29.03 -18.49
N GLU A 47 2.27 30.22 -19.06
CA GLU A 47 2.91 30.50 -20.35
C GLU A 47 3.39 31.95 -20.40
N GLY A 48 4.41 32.20 -21.21
CA GLY A 48 4.96 33.54 -21.38
C GLY A 48 6.15 33.57 -22.32
N SER A 49 6.86 34.70 -22.34
CA SER A 49 8.14 34.83 -23.04
C SER A 49 9.23 35.19 -22.03
N TRP A 50 10.34 34.48 -22.10
CA TRP A 50 11.52 34.72 -21.30
C TRP A 50 12.54 35.48 -22.16
N ALA A 51 12.28 36.77 -22.36
CA ALA A 51 13.01 37.64 -23.29
C ALA A 51 14.52 37.78 -22.99
N GLU A 52 14.93 37.42 -21.78
CA GLU A 52 16.34 37.48 -21.35
C GLU A 52 17.17 36.29 -21.83
N LEU A 53 16.52 35.18 -22.23
CA LEU A 53 17.22 34.02 -22.76
C LEU A 53 17.54 34.22 -24.24
N LYS A 54 18.76 33.88 -24.62
CA LYS A 54 19.19 33.86 -26.01
C LYS A 54 18.88 32.49 -26.60
N PRO A 55 18.83 32.36 -27.94
CA PRO A 55 18.77 31.05 -28.59
C PRO A 55 19.97 30.13 -28.25
N THR A 56 21.04 30.70 -27.68
CA THR A 56 22.24 30.01 -27.20
C THR A 56 22.19 29.66 -25.71
N THR A 57 21.06 29.87 -25.06
CA THR A 57 20.89 29.51 -23.64
C THR A 57 20.66 28.00 -23.51
N GLU A 58 21.32 27.38 -22.54
CA GLU A 58 20.97 26.08 -21.99
C GLU A 58 20.41 26.25 -20.58
N LEU A 59 19.41 25.43 -20.22
CA LEU A 59 18.79 25.42 -18.90
C LEU A 59 19.24 24.19 -18.12
N THR A 60 19.38 24.33 -16.80
CA THR A 60 19.74 23.23 -15.89
C THR A 60 18.95 23.39 -14.60
N TYR A 61 18.21 22.34 -14.22
CA TYR A 61 17.53 22.27 -12.93
C TYR A 61 18.55 22.21 -11.79
N LEU A 62 18.39 23.00 -10.72
CA LEU A 62 19.31 23.04 -9.57
C LEU A 62 18.69 22.53 -8.27
N GLY A 63 17.63 21.73 -8.35
CA GLY A 63 16.83 21.36 -7.19
C GLY A 63 15.61 22.27 -7.00
N PRO A 64 14.84 22.05 -5.91
CA PRO A 64 13.53 22.67 -5.74
C PRO A 64 13.58 24.18 -5.93
N ASN A 65 12.68 24.69 -6.77
CA ASN A 65 12.46 26.13 -6.99
C ASN A 65 13.63 26.87 -7.64
N ARG A 66 14.57 26.19 -8.32
CA ARG A 66 15.74 26.84 -8.94
C ARG A 66 16.12 26.31 -10.32
N ILE A 67 16.47 27.24 -11.21
CA ILE A 67 16.97 26.95 -12.57
C ILE A 67 18.24 27.75 -12.80
N LEU A 68 19.25 27.14 -13.41
CA LEU A 68 20.38 27.84 -13.98
C LEU A 68 20.17 28.01 -15.48
N SER A 69 20.30 29.23 -15.99
CA SER A 69 20.39 29.51 -17.43
C SER A 69 21.82 29.87 -17.78
N ARG A 70 22.39 29.29 -18.83
CA ARG A 70 23.77 29.56 -19.29
C ARG A 70 23.80 29.84 -20.77
N ASP A 71 24.39 30.95 -21.18
CA ASP A 71 24.72 31.22 -22.58
C ASP A 71 25.96 30.42 -22.99
N VAL A 72 25.79 29.40 -23.83
CA VAL A 72 26.87 28.46 -24.20
C VAL A 72 28.00 29.09 -25.02
N ILE A 73 27.82 30.32 -25.52
CA ILE A 73 28.86 31.04 -26.24
C ILE A 73 29.71 31.88 -25.30
N SER A 74 29.08 32.60 -24.37
CA SER A 74 29.77 33.54 -23.49
C SER A 74 30.17 32.94 -22.15
N GLY A 75 29.61 31.77 -21.78
CA GLY A 75 29.78 31.17 -20.46
C GLY A 75 29.07 31.92 -19.34
N GLN A 76 28.34 33.00 -19.66
CA GLN A 76 27.56 33.75 -18.69
C GLN A 76 26.40 32.89 -18.20
N TYR A 77 26.23 32.81 -16.89
CA TYR A 77 25.12 32.10 -16.25
C TYR A 77 24.32 33.02 -15.35
N ARG A 78 23.06 32.64 -15.13
CA ARG A 78 22.17 33.22 -14.13
C ARG A 78 21.47 32.10 -13.39
N VAL A 79 21.25 32.28 -12.09
CA VAL A 79 20.39 31.40 -11.30
C VAL A 79 19.10 32.13 -11.01
N TRP A 80 18.03 31.43 -11.30
CA TRP A 80 16.67 31.88 -11.16
C TRP A 80 16.01 31.10 -10.04
N ARG A 81 15.24 31.80 -9.23
CA ARG A 81 14.25 31.20 -8.36
C ARG A 81 12.92 31.19 -9.09
N PHE A 82 12.16 30.12 -8.88
CA PHE A 82 10.75 30.12 -9.21
C PHE A 82 9.86 29.72 -8.03
N ASP A 83 8.61 30.17 -7.99
CA ASP A 83 7.59 29.67 -7.06
C ASP A 83 6.89 28.44 -7.66
N SER A 84 7.08 27.27 -7.04
CA SER A 84 6.41 26.02 -7.46
C SER A 84 4.90 26.02 -7.25
N ALA A 85 4.34 26.99 -6.51
CA ALA A 85 2.89 27.11 -6.32
C ALA A 85 2.18 27.78 -7.51
N PHE A 86 2.92 28.45 -8.42
CA PHE A 86 2.39 29.17 -9.58
C PHE A 86 1.06 29.92 -9.29
N PRO A 87 1.01 30.86 -8.33
CA PRO A 87 -0.23 31.39 -7.75
C PRO A 87 -1.14 32.19 -8.70
N GLY A 88 -0.73 32.44 -9.95
CA GLY A 88 -1.62 32.89 -11.00
C GLY A 88 -0.96 33.07 -12.38
N PRO A 89 -1.78 33.29 -13.44
CA PRO A 89 -1.29 33.46 -14.81
C PRO A 89 -0.46 34.74 -15.00
N ASN A 90 -0.59 35.74 -14.12
CA ASN A 90 0.09 37.03 -14.24
C ASN A 90 1.47 37.13 -13.54
N ASP A 91 1.87 36.13 -12.75
CA ASP A 91 3.20 36.15 -12.11
C ASP A 91 4.34 36.03 -13.13
N ILE A 92 5.50 36.60 -12.83
CA ILE A 92 6.65 36.49 -13.72
C ILE A 92 7.29 35.13 -13.45
N PHE A 93 7.46 34.30 -14.48
CA PHE A 93 8.31 33.11 -14.39
C PHE A 93 9.54 33.28 -15.29
N PRO A 94 10.74 33.07 -14.74
CA PRO A 94 11.04 32.92 -13.31
C PRO A 94 10.84 34.22 -12.50
N ASP A 95 10.50 34.13 -11.22
CA ASP A 95 10.11 35.25 -10.36
C ASP A 95 11.28 36.10 -9.83
N GLN A 96 12.47 35.53 -9.67
CA GLN A 96 13.61 36.27 -9.12
C GLN A 96 14.96 35.77 -9.66
N GLU A 97 15.78 36.67 -10.19
CA GLU A 97 17.22 36.41 -10.39
C GLU A 97 17.93 36.41 -9.02
N LEU A 98 18.62 35.32 -8.71
CA LEU A 98 19.37 35.16 -7.45
C LEU A 98 20.82 35.61 -7.59
N THR A 99 21.46 35.32 -8.73
CA THR A 99 22.87 35.63 -8.99
C THR A 99 23.18 35.47 -10.48
N GLU A 100 24.19 36.20 -10.96
CA GLU A 100 24.78 36.02 -12.28
C GLU A 100 26.31 35.88 -12.18
N GLY A 101 26.92 35.24 -13.17
CA GLY A 101 28.36 35.06 -13.20
C GLY A 101 28.85 34.48 -14.52
N SER A 102 30.13 34.08 -14.57
CA SER A 102 30.74 33.48 -15.75
C SER A 102 31.44 32.17 -15.38
N LEU A 103 31.19 31.12 -16.16
CA LEU A 103 31.99 29.91 -16.16
C LEU A 103 33.13 30.11 -17.16
N THR A 104 34.37 30.24 -16.67
CA THR A 104 35.54 30.65 -17.46
C THR A 104 36.00 29.63 -18.51
N ASP A 105 35.50 28.39 -18.45
CA ASP A 105 35.86 27.28 -19.34
C ASP A 105 34.67 26.78 -20.21
N ALA A 106 33.59 27.56 -20.30
CA ALA A 106 32.36 27.15 -21.00
C ALA A 106 32.41 27.36 -22.51
N GLY A 107 33.14 26.49 -23.20
CA GLY A 107 33.11 26.39 -24.66
C GLY A 107 31.90 25.60 -25.19
N PRO A 108 31.57 25.74 -26.50
CA PRO A 108 30.54 24.96 -27.16
C PRO A 108 30.85 23.45 -27.03
N GLY A 109 29.94 22.71 -26.38
CA GLY A 109 30.10 21.29 -26.08
C GLY A 109 30.28 20.95 -24.61
N GLN A 110 30.36 21.94 -23.72
CA GLN A 110 30.23 21.73 -22.27
C GLN A 110 28.76 21.55 -21.88
N ALA A 111 28.44 20.78 -20.86
CA ALA A 111 27.09 20.54 -20.35
C ALA A 111 27.09 20.49 -18.82
N LEU A 112 25.97 20.88 -18.21
CA LEU A 112 25.77 20.83 -16.77
C LEU A 112 24.66 19.82 -16.43
N THR A 113 24.90 18.98 -15.44
CA THR A 113 23.92 18.00 -14.94
C THR A 113 23.85 18.08 -13.42
N TYR A 114 22.67 18.29 -12.85
CA TYR A 114 22.48 18.23 -11.39
C TYR A 114 22.66 16.81 -10.86
N LEU A 115 23.27 16.64 -9.69
CA LEU A 115 23.55 15.32 -9.11
C LEU A 115 22.76 15.03 -7.83
N GLY A 116 21.93 15.97 -7.34
CA GLY A 116 21.40 15.92 -5.97
C GLY A 116 22.31 16.68 -4.99
N ASP A 117 21.87 16.85 -3.75
CA ASP A 117 22.67 17.33 -2.60
C ASP A 117 23.54 18.58 -2.86
N SER A 118 23.01 19.52 -3.65
CA SER A 118 23.72 20.74 -4.07
C SER A 118 25.02 20.48 -4.85
N LEU A 119 25.03 19.43 -5.67
CA LEU A 119 26.13 19.07 -6.54
C LEU A 119 25.73 19.24 -8.00
N ILE A 120 26.68 19.73 -8.81
CA ILE A 120 26.55 19.84 -10.26
C ILE A 120 27.76 19.16 -10.91
N LEU A 121 27.48 18.40 -11.95
CA LEU A 121 28.49 17.86 -12.85
C LEU A 121 28.64 18.82 -14.02
N ASP A 122 29.82 19.40 -14.14
CA ASP A 122 30.25 20.16 -15.29
C ASP A 122 31.13 19.26 -16.18
N TRP A 123 30.73 19.02 -17.43
CA TRP A 123 31.46 18.09 -18.29
C TRP A 123 31.49 18.49 -19.76
N THR A 124 32.57 18.13 -20.46
CA THR A 124 32.76 18.40 -21.88
C THR A 124 32.42 17.16 -22.70
N ARG A 125 31.34 17.24 -23.50
CA ARG A 125 30.80 16.10 -24.27
C ARG A 125 31.82 15.44 -25.20
N ARG A 126 32.75 16.21 -25.77
CA ARG A 126 33.72 15.73 -26.76
C ARG A 126 34.98 15.10 -26.14
N THR A 127 35.48 15.69 -25.06
CA THR A 127 36.73 15.25 -24.42
C THR A 127 36.48 14.33 -23.24
N GLY A 128 35.24 14.29 -22.73
CA GLY A 128 34.86 13.59 -21.51
C GLY A 128 35.36 14.27 -20.23
N GLN A 129 36.13 15.36 -20.32
CA GLN A 129 36.62 16.04 -19.12
C GLN A 129 35.46 16.53 -18.27
N TYR A 130 35.48 16.23 -16.97
CA TYR A 130 34.43 16.63 -16.05
C TYR A 130 34.98 17.15 -14.72
N GLN A 131 34.15 17.94 -14.04
CA GLN A 131 34.31 18.38 -12.67
C GLN A 131 32.98 18.20 -11.94
N VAL A 132 33.00 17.64 -10.73
CA VAL A 132 31.88 17.72 -9.82
C VAL A 132 32.13 18.89 -8.89
N GLN A 133 31.14 19.76 -8.78
CA GLN A 133 31.23 20.99 -8.02
C GLN A 133 30.06 21.06 -7.04
N ARG A 134 30.36 21.29 -5.77
CA ARG A 134 29.37 21.63 -4.77
C ARG A 134 29.05 23.11 -4.88
N PHE A 135 27.77 23.43 -4.95
CA PHE A 135 27.27 24.78 -4.82
C PHE A 135 26.55 24.95 -3.48
N ASN A 136 26.60 26.15 -2.91
CA ASN A 136 25.92 26.43 -1.65
C ASN A 136 24.59 27.15 -1.92
N LEU A 137 23.49 26.46 -1.64
CA LEU A 137 22.12 26.95 -1.82
C LEU A 137 21.74 28.07 -0.82
N ASP A 138 22.39 28.15 0.34
CA ASP A 138 22.09 29.11 1.41
C ASP A 138 22.85 30.44 1.25
N THR A 139 24.09 30.42 0.72
CA THR A 139 24.89 31.64 0.49
C THR A 139 24.37 32.50 -0.66
N THR A 140 23.51 31.96 -1.53
CA THR A 140 22.82 32.74 -2.58
C THR A 140 21.81 33.78 -2.04
N ARG A 141 21.62 33.87 -0.70
CA ARG A 141 20.94 35.01 -0.06
C ARG A 141 21.88 36.15 0.35
N GLN A 142 23.21 35.95 0.39
CA GLN A 142 24.15 36.91 1.00
C GLN A 142 25.48 37.13 0.26
N SER A 143 25.82 36.36 -0.80
CA SER A 143 27.02 36.61 -1.61
C SER A 143 26.75 36.39 -3.10
N ASP A 144 27.16 37.36 -3.91
CA ASP A 144 26.78 37.59 -5.32
C ASP A 144 27.24 36.55 -6.36
N LEU A 145 27.75 35.37 -5.97
CA LEU A 145 28.26 34.35 -6.90
C LEU A 145 27.88 32.94 -6.48
N LEU A 146 27.62 32.08 -7.47
CA LEU A 146 27.53 30.63 -7.31
C LEU A 146 28.92 30.11 -6.90
N SER A 147 29.13 29.96 -5.59
CA SER A 147 30.39 29.43 -5.05
C SER A 147 30.50 27.96 -5.39
N LEU A 148 31.19 27.66 -6.49
CA LEU A 148 31.50 26.31 -6.95
C LEU A 148 32.78 25.84 -6.28
N GLN A 149 32.68 24.82 -5.43
CA GLN A 149 33.83 24.12 -4.89
C GLN A 149 33.97 22.79 -5.62
N THR A 150 35.02 22.66 -6.43
CA THR A 150 35.35 21.39 -7.08
C THR A 150 35.63 20.34 -6.01
N THR A 151 34.73 19.36 -5.90
CA THR A 151 34.90 18.21 -5.02
C THR A 151 35.67 17.09 -5.74
N GLU A 152 35.57 17.04 -7.07
CA GLU A 152 36.13 15.98 -7.87
C GLU A 152 36.35 16.43 -9.33
N ALA A 153 37.31 15.84 -10.02
CA ALA A 153 37.52 16.05 -11.46
C ALA A 153 38.10 14.80 -12.13
N GLY A 154 37.73 14.57 -13.39
CA GLY A 154 38.16 13.38 -14.12
C GLY A 154 37.93 13.48 -15.63
N THR A 155 37.96 12.33 -16.30
CA THR A 155 37.72 12.23 -17.74
C THR A 155 36.90 10.98 -18.03
N LEU A 156 35.68 11.20 -18.55
CA LEU A 156 34.84 10.17 -19.14
C LEU A 156 35.52 9.60 -20.40
N PRO A 157 35.30 8.33 -20.73
CA PRO A 157 35.80 7.75 -21.97
C PRO A 157 35.39 8.63 -23.15
N PRO A 158 36.35 9.10 -23.98
CA PRO A 158 36.02 9.98 -25.09
C PRO A 158 35.09 9.24 -26.04
N THR A 159 33.89 9.77 -26.23
CA THR A 159 32.91 9.21 -27.15
C THR A 159 32.89 9.97 -28.46
N THR A 160 32.72 9.24 -29.54
CA THR A 160 32.50 9.80 -30.88
C THR A 160 31.06 10.29 -31.05
N THR A 161 30.21 10.09 -30.04
CA THR A 161 28.76 10.22 -30.08
C THR A 161 28.23 11.05 -28.90
N ALA A 162 27.05 11.64 -29.09
CA ALA A 162 26.49 12.67 -28.24
C ALA A 162 25.80 12.09 -26.99
N ARG A 163 26.58 11.58 -26.04
CA ARG A 163 26.12 11.11 -24.71
C ARG A 163 25.21 12.11 -24.00
N ARG A 164 24.37 11.60 -23.11
CA ARG A 164 23.45 12.36 -22.24
C ARG A 164 23.61 11.88 -20.81
N LEU A 165 23.77 12.82 -19.88
CA LEU A 165 23.81 12.55 -18.44
C LEU A 165 22.58 13.17 -17.80
N ILE A 166 21.73 12.34 -17.21
CA ILE A 166 20.41 12.71 -16.70
C ILE A 166 20.32 12.31 -15.23
N TYR A 167 19.95 13.26 -14.38
CA TYR A 167 19.63 12.96 -12.98
C TYR A 167 18.34 12.15 -12.92
N VAL A 168 18.35 11.03 -12.18
CA VAL A 168 17.18 10.13 -12.07
C VAL A 168 16.73 9.92 -10.61
N GLY A 169 17.03 10.86 -9.72
CA GLY A 169 16.70 10.74 -8.29
C GLY A 169 17.68 9.84 -7.52
N TYR A 170 17.48 9.68 -6.21
CA TYR A 170 18.25 8.77 -5.33
C TYR A 170 19.78 8.88 -5.47
N ASN A 171 20.29 10.09 -5.72
CA ASN A 171 21.71 10.36 -6.00
C ASN A 171 22.25 9.51 -7.17
N ARG A 172 21.45 9.30 -8.21
CA ARG A 172 21.81 8.50 -9.40
C ARG A 172 21.80 9.32 -10.67
N VAL A 173 22.69 8.93 -11.57
CA VAL A 173 22.82 9.51 -12.92
C VAL A 173 22.68 8.40 -13.95
N LEU A 174 21.79 8.62 -14.91
CA LEU A 174 21.68 7.86 -16.14
C LEU A 174 22.67 8.44 -17.17
N ASP A 175 23.68 7.65 -17.53
CA ASP A 175 24.55 7.85 -18.71
C ASP A 175 23.96 7.08 -19.88
N TRP A 176 23.44 7.80 -20.88
CA TRP A 176 22.78 7.22 -22.04
C TRP A 176 23.46 7.67 -23.34
N GLU A 177 23.68 6.71 -24.24
CA GLU A 177 24.22 6.92 -25.58
C GLU A 177 23.12 6.73 -26.64
N PRO A 178 22.54 7.82 -27.17
CA PRO A 178 21.45 7.74 -28.14
C PRO A 178 21.81 6.98 -29.42
N ALA A 179 23.08 7.00 -29.86
CA ALA A 179 23.47 6.35 -31.11
C ALA A 179 23.29 4.82 -31.06
N THR A 180 23.50 4.21 -29.89
CA THR A 180 23.46 2.76 -29.70
C THR A 180 22.29 2.30 -28.83
N GLY A 181 21.71 3.21 -28.03
CA GLY A 181 20.76 2.88 -26.97
C GLY A 181 21.43 2.34 -25.71
N GLN A 182 22.77 2.30 -25.65
CA GLN A 182 23.48 1.87 -24.45
C GLN A 182 23.21 2.82 -23.29
N TYR A 183 22.99 2.26 -22.10
CA TYR A 183 22.85 3.04 -20.89
C TYR A 183 23.62 2.44 -19.71
N GLN A 184 23.97 3.29 -18.76
CA GLN A 184 24.46 2.93 -17.44
C GLN A 184 23.79 3.83 -16.41
N ILE A 185 23.42 3.29 -15.25
CA ILE A 185 23.01 4.08 -14.09
C ILE A 185 24.07 3.90 -13.01
N ARG A 186 24.53 5.02 -12.47
CA ARG A 186 25.56 5.06 -11.43
C ARG A 186 25.04 5.81 -10.22
N GLN A 187 25.32 5.28 -9.03
CA GLN A 187 25.02 5.94 -7.77
C GLN A 187 26.21 6.82 -7.35
N TYR A 188 25.97 8.11 -7.22
CA TYR A 188 26.95 9.08 -6.76
C TYR A 188 26.98 9.10 -5.23
N ALA A 189 28.11 8.73 -4.65
CA ALA A 189 28.40 8.84 -3.23
C ALA A 189 29.75 9.55 -3.08
N PRO A 190 29.78 10.85 -2.74
CA PRO A 190 31.02 11.63 -2.75
C PRO A 190 32.09 11.09 -1.79
N ASP A 191 31.69 10.37 -0.74
CA ASP A 191 32.61 9.80 0.25
C ASP A 191 33.16 8.41 -0.13
N ASN A 192 32.59 7.77 -1.17
CA ASN A 192 32.88 6.38 -1.56
C ASN A 192 33.33 6.23 -3.03
N ALA A 193 33.89 7.29 -3.62
CA ALA A 193 34.35 7.23 -5.01
C ALA A 193 35.47 6.18 -5.19
N GLU A 194 35.23 5.17 -6.04
CA GLU A 194 36.23 4.20 -6.48
C GLU A 194 37.42 4.92 -7.16
N PRO A 195 38.66 4.77 -6.65
CA PRO A 195 39.83 5.36 -7.29
C PRO A 195 39.98 4.81 -8.71
N ASN A 196 39.92 5.70 -9.72
CA ASN A 196 40.06 5.41 -11.16
C ASN A 196 38.81 4.91 -11.91
N ALA A 197 37.59 5.06 -11.35
CA ALA A 197 36.38 4.82 -12.13
C ALA A 197 36.19 5.86 -13.27
N PRO A 198 35.77 5.45 -14.49
CA PRO A 198 35.62 6.36 -15.62
C PRO A 198 34.50 7.42 -15.45
N PHE A 199 33.53 7.17 -14.57
CA PHE A 199 32.55 8.13 -14.06
C PHE A 199 32.48 7.96 -12.53
N PRO A 200 32.35 9.03 -11.74
CA PRO A 200 32.38 8.91 -10.30
C PRO A 200 31.07 8.31 -9.80
N GLY A 201 31.16 7.26 -9.00
CA GLY A 201 30.02 6.52 -8.48
C GLY A 201 29.99 5.04 -8.86
N THR A 202 29.32 4.25 -8.02
CA THR A 202 29.20 2.80 -8.17
C THR A 202 28.27 2.49 -9.32
N LEU A 203 28.67 1.59 -10.22
CA LEU A 203 27.79 1.07 -11.28
C LEU A 203 26.64 0.31 -10.61
N VAL A 204 25.41 0.71 -10.91
CA VAL A 204 24.20 0.04 -10.42
C VAL A 204 23.68 -0.91 -11.48
N VAL A 205 23.41 -0.40 -12.67
CA VAL A 205 22.85 -1.17 -13.79
C VAL A 205 23.41 -0.67 -15.11
N GLU A 206 23.60 -1.56 -16.08
CA GLU A 206 23.93 -1.23 -17.46
C GLU A 206 23.15 -2.08 -18.46
N GLY A 207 22.90 -1.55 -19.65
CA GLY A 207 22.14 -2.27 -20.65
C GLY A 207 22.09 -1.57 -22.00
N THR A 208 21.18 -2.00 -22.86
CA THR A 208 20.95 -1.39 -24.17
C THR A 208 19.46 -1.41 -24.48
N TRP A 209 18.84 -0.23 -24.61
CA TRP A 209 17.48 -0.13 -25.07
C TRP A 209 17.40 -0.35 -26.59
N PRO A 210 16.52 -1.25 -27.07
CA PRO A 210 16.36 -1.52 -28.49
C PRO A 210 15.66 -0.37 -29.23
N HIS A 211 14.81 0.38 -28.53
CA HIS A 211 13.91 1.37 -29.13
C HIS A 211 14.18 2.80 -28.66
N ILE A 212 14.70 3.01 -27.46
CA ILE A 212 15.05 4.35 -26.95
C ILE A 212 16.46 4.72 -27.42
N ARG A 213 16.54 5.35 -28.60
CA ARG A 213 17.79 5.63 -29.33
C ARG A 213 17.79 7.03 -29.95
N THR A 214 18.54 7.22 -31.04
CA THR A 214 18.63 8.48 -31.78
C THR A 214 17.25 8.94 -32.21
N GLY A 215 16.94 10.20 -31.92
CA GLY A 215 15.61 10.78 -32.14
C GLY A 215 14.76 10.86 -30.88
N HIS A 216 15.18 10.23 -29.79
CA HIS A 216 14.53 10.32 -28.48
C HIS A 216 15.23 11.35 -27.58
N GLU A 217 14.47 11.86 -26.63
CA GLU A 217 14.94 12.67 -25.51
C GLU A 217 14.33 12.15 -24.22
N LEU A 218 15.12 12.15 -23.14
CA LEU A 218 14.74 11.61 -21.84
C LEU A 218 14.74 12.72 -20.79
N VAL A 219 13.66 12.80 -20.01
CA VAL A 219 13.51 13.77 -18.91
C VAL A 219 13.03 13.03 -17.66
N TYR A 220 13.78 13.13 -16.56
CA TYR A 220 13.31 12.61 -15.27
C TYR A 220 12.24 13.54 -14.70
N LEU A 221 11.03 13.01 -14.52
CA LEU A 221 9.88 13.79 -14.05
C LEU A 221 9.80 13.87 -12.51
N GLY A 222 10.67 13.15 -11.79
CA GLY A 222 10.52 12.88 -10.37
C GLY A 222 9.72 11.60 -10.12
N TYR A 223 9.56 11.22 -8.85
CA TYR A 223 8.68 10.12 -8.39
C TYR A 223 8.81 8.83 -9.21
N ARG A 224 10.05 8.41 -9.48
CA ARG A 224 10.30 7.18 -10.25
C ARG A 224 9.61 7.19 -11.63
N ARG A 225 9.61 8.33 -12.32
CA ARG A 225 9.08 8.46 -13.69
C ARG A 225 10.10 9.10 -14.63
N ILE A 226 10.20 8.53 -15.83
CA ILE A 226 11.00 9.06 -16.94
C ILE A 226 10.08 9.30 -18.13
N LEU A 227 10.10 10.52 -18.64
CA LEU A 227 9.53 10.88 -19.93
C LEU A 227 10.52 10.50 -21.02
N ASP A 228 10.08 9.64 -21.94
CA ASP A 228 10.70 9.36 -23.23
C ASP A 228 9.86 10.06 -24.31
N TRP A 229 10.46 10.97 -25.09
CA TRP A 229 9.74 11.66 -26.16
C TRP A 229 10.56 11.85 -27.43
N GLU A 230 9.87 11.97 -28.55
CA GLU A 230 10.45 12.05 -29.89
C GLU A 230 10.18 13.45 -30.50
N PRO A 231 11.14 14.38 -30.51
CA PRO A 231 10.90 15.76 -30.96
C PRO A 231 10.43 15.87 -32.42
N ALA A 232 10.76 14.91 -33.27
CA ALA A 232 10.34 14.91 -34.67
C ALA A 232 8.84 14.64 -34.85
N THR A 233 8.24 13.84 -33.96
CA THR A 233 6.85 13.38 -34.06
C THR A 233 5.95 13.95 -32.98
N GLY A 234 6.53 14.46 -31.89
CA GLY A 234 5.82 14.81 -30.66
C GLY A 234 5.36 13.59 -29.86
N HIS A 235 5.71 12.37 -30.29
CA HIS A 235 5.30 11.14 -29.60
C HIS A 235 5.98 11.07 -28.23
N TYR A 236 5.26 10.65 -27.19
CA TYR A 236 5.81 10.51 -25.84
C TYR A 236 5.34 9.24 -25.14
N ARG A 237 6.15 8.79 -24.18
CA ARG A 237 5.91 7.69 -23.25
C ARG A 237 6.38 8.12 -21.87
N ILE A 238 5.60 7.84 -20.84
CA ILE A 238 6.02 7.98 -19.44
C ILE A 238 6.22 6.59 -18.90
N TRP A 239 7.44 6.31 -18.44
CA TRP A 239 7.84 5.00 -17.92
C TRP A 239 7.93 5.02 -16.40
N ARG A 240 7.64 3.88 -15.76
CA ARG A 240 8.09 3.63 -14.38
C ARG A 240 9.60 3.44 -14.40
N TYR A 241 10.30 4.20 -13.58
CA TYR A 241 11.73 4.07 -13.35
C TYR A 241 11.97 3.31 -12.05
N ASP A 242 12.52 2.11 -12.14
CA ASP A 242 12.86 1.32 -10.96
C ASP A 242 14.31 1.59 -10.52
N PRO A 243 14.52 2.27 -9.38
CA PRO A 243 15.85 2.49 -8.83
C PRO A 243 16.44 1.24 -8.18
N MET A 244 15.71 0.14 -7.99
CA MET A 244 16.26 -1.04 -7.31
C MET A 244 16.89 -2.05 -8.28
N VAL A 245 16.67 -1.91 -9.58
CA VAL A 245 17.31 -2.75 -10.60
C VAL A 245 18.84 -2.63 -10.54
N THR A 246 19.52 -3.77 -10.50
CA THR A 246 20.98 -3.88 -10.55
C THR A 246 21.45 -4.78 -11.70
N GLY A 247 22.75 -4.74 -12.04
CA GLY A 247 23.35 -5.62 -13.04
C GLY A 247 22.95 -5.25 -14.47
N SER A 248 22.22 -6.14 -15.15
CA SER A 248 21.82 -5.96 -16.56
C SER A 248 20.31 -5.82 -16.78
N GLY A 249 19.54 -5.50 -15.74
CA GLY A 249 18.09 -5.33 -15.85
C GLY A 249 17.69 -4.04 -16.58
N ASP A 250 16.43 -3.99 -17.05
CA ASP A 250 15.86 -2.77 -17.62
C ASP A 250 15.31 -1.88 -16.49
N PRO A 251 15.86 -0.68 -16.26
CA PRO A 251 15.35 0.23 -15.24
C PRO A 251 14.02 0.89 -15.64
N LEU A 252 13.56 0.76 -16.88
CA LEU A 252 12.25 1.20 -17.34
C LEU A 252 11.29 -0.01 -17.37
N VAL A 253 10.63 -0.28 -16.26
CA VAL A 253 9.91 -1.53 -16.03
C VAL A 253 8.50 -1.54 -16.65
N GLY A 254 8.12 -2.68 -17.21
CA GLY A 254 6.75 -2.95 -17.67
C GLY A 254 6.33 -2.19 -18.92
N LYS A 255 5.05 -1.79 -18.96
CA LYS A 255 4.48 -0.94 -20.03
C LYS A 255 4.55 0.54 -19.61
N PRO A 256 4.58 1.50 -20.56
CA PRO A 256 4.44 2.91 -20.23
C PRO A 256 3.16 3.16 -19.40
N VAL A 257 3.26 3.98 -18.36
CA VAL A 257 2.09 4.42 -17.57
C VAL A 257 1.23 5.42 -18.34
N ALA A 258 1.83 6.11 -19.30
CA ALA A 258 1.12 6.91 -20.29
C ALA A 258 1.87 6.91 -21.62
N GLU A 259 1.14 6.98 -22.72
CA GLU A 259 1.68 7.09 -24.08
C GLU A 259 0.76 7.99 -24.91
N GLY A 260 1.32 8.82 -25.76
CA GLY A 260 0.54 9.76 -26.56
C GLY A 260 1.37 10.60 -27.51
N THR A 261 0.80 11.71 -27.97
CA THR A 261 1.50 12.66 -28.85
C THR A 261 1.18 14.07 -28.36
N PHE A 262 2.19 14.90 -28.19
CA PHE A 262 2.02 16.31 -27.87
C PHE A 262 1.36 17.05 -29.04
N ASP A 263 0.35 17.87 -28.74
CA ASP A 263 -0.34 18.67 -29.76
C ASP A 263 0.51 19.84 -30.25
N THR A 264 1.31 20.45 -29.36
CA THR A 264 2.05 21.69 -29.64
C THR A 264 3.53 21.62 -29.33
N ILE A 265 4.03 20.49 -28.81
CA ILE A 265 5.44 20.30 -28.45
C ILE A 265 6.06 19.37 -29.48
N GLY A 266 7.16 19.81 -30.08
CA GLY A 266 7.84 19.06 -31.12
C GLY A 266 9.22 19.64 -31.41
N SER A 267 9.61 19.63 -32.68
CA SER A 267 10.95 20.04 -33.08
C SER A 267 11.19 21.51 -32.76
N GLY A 268 12.32 21.81 -32.11
CA GLY A 268 12.67 23.15 -31.67
C GLY A 268 12.25 23.50 -30.25
N HIS A 269 11.53 22.60 -29.55
CA HIS A 269 11.23 22.73 -28.14
C HIS A 269 12.29 22.02 -27.29
N GLN A 270 12.45 22.47 -26.04
CA GLN A 270 13.26 21.83 -25.02
C GLN A 270 12.39 21.55 -23.79
N LEU A 271 12.47 20.31 -23.29
CA LEU A 271 11.73 19.88 -22.11
C LEU A 271 12.68 19.73 -20.92
N MET A 272 12.28 20.26 -19.75
CA MET A 272 13.05 20.15 -18.52
C MET A 272 12.11 20.02 -17.31
N SER A 273 12.39 19.08 -16.42
CA SER A 273 11.67 18.99 -15.15
C SER A 273 12.00 20.17 -14.24
N LEU A 274 10.97 20.73 -13.61
CA LEU A 274 11.08 21.73 -12.56
C LEU A 274 10.94 21.10 -11.16
N GLY A 275 10.86 19.77 -11.07
CA GLY A 275 10.47 19.07 -9.85
C GLY A 275 8.99 19.28 -9.51
N SER A 276 8.53 18.66 -8.43
CA SER A 276 7.18 18.83 -7.88
C SER A 276 6.07 18.80 -8.95
N ASN A 277 6.10 17.84 -9.88
CA ASN A 277 5.09 17.64 -10.93
C ASN A 277 5.02 18.71 -12.04
N HIS A 278 6.10 19.49 -12.25
CA HIS A 278 6.11 20.55 -13.26
C HIS A 278 7.13 20.30 -14.37
N LEU A 279 6.72 20.50 -15.62
CA LEU A 279 7.53 20.37 -16.84
C LEU A 279 7.60 21.73 -17.51
N LEU A 280 8.81 22.24 -17.70
CA LEU A 280 9.07 23.38 -18.55
C LEU A 280 9.14 22.90 -20.01
N ASP A 281 8.30 23.49 -20.85
CA ASP A 281 8.40 23.51 -22.31
C ASP A 281 8.96 24.88 -22.73
N TRP A 282 10.15 24.90 -23.33
CA TRP A 282 10.80 26.13 -23.77
C TRP A 282 11.12 26.09 -25.27
N GLU A 283 10.83 27.18 -25.97
CA GLU A 283 11.14 27.37 -27.39
C GLU A 283 12.29 28.40 -27.54
N PRO A 284 13.55 27.96 -27.72
CA PRO A 284 14.71 28.85 -27.71
C PRO A 284 14.70 29.92 -28.82
N ALA A 285 14.07 29.62 -29.96
CA ALA A 285 14.04 30.51 -31.11
C ALA A 285 13.17 31.76 -30.87
N THR A 286 12.12 31.62 -30.07
CA THR A 286 11.14 32.69 -29.79
C THR A 286 11.24 33.21 -28.35
N GLY A 287 11.91 32.46 -27.48
CA GLY A 287 11.91 32.68 -26.04
C GLY A 287 10.57 32.35 -25.38
N GLN A 288 9.61 31.76 -26.09
CA GLN A 288 8.32 31.35 -25.52
C GLN A 288 8.54 30.18 -24.57
N TYR A 289 7.78 30.15 -23.47
CA TYR A 289 7.76 29.02 -22.55
C TYR A 289 6.35 28.69 -22.10
N ARG A 290 6.17 27.46 -21.65
CA ARG A 290 4.98 26.94 -20.99
C ARG A 290 5.43 26.09 -19.81
N VAL A 291 4.73 26.22 -18.68
CA VAL A 291 4.88 25.28 -17.58
C VAL A 291 3.63 24.43 -17.54
N TRP A 292 3.85 23.12 -17.66
CA TRP A 292 2.83 22.10 -17.52
C TRP A 292 2.91 21.55 -16.11
N GLU A 293 1.83 21.66 -15.36
CA GLU A 293 1.64 20.84 -14.17
C GLU A 293 1.08 19.53 -14.69
N PHE A 294 1.94 18.52 -14.73
CA PHE A 294 1.52 17.18 -15.08
C PHE A 294 1.10 16.48 -13.81
N ASP A 295 -0.09 15.93 -13.82
CA ASP A 295 -0.56 15.23 -12.65
C ASP A 295 0.02 13.81 -12.69
N LEU A 296 1.25 13.62 -12.15
CA LEU A 296 1.80 12.27 -11.97
C LEU A 296 0.90 11.39 -11.10
N ILE A 297 -0.01 12.02 -10.34
CA ILE A 297 -0.93 11.44 -9.37
C ILE A 297 -2.21 10.96 -10.10
N SER A 298 -2.67 11.64 -11.16
CA SER A 298 -3.79 11.16 -12.00
C SER A 298 -3.39 10.18 -13.12
N ILE A 299 -2.09 9.93 -13.30
CA ILE A 299 -1.57 9.02 -14.35
C ILE A 299 -1.27 7.61 -13.78
N ALA A 300 -1.20 7.46 -12.46
CA ALA A 300 -1.26 6.19 -11.75
C ALA A 300 -1.42 6.46 -10.24
N ALA A 301 -2.17 5.62 -9.55
CA ALA A 301 -2.24 5.58 -8.10
C ALA A 301 -0.85 5.54 -7.42
N PHE A 302 -0.73 6.07 -6.20
CA PHE A 302 0.55 6.04 -5.46
C PHE A 302 0.91 4.60 -5.12
N THR A 303 2.21 4.28 -5.09
CA THR A 303 2.68 3.00 -4.53
C THR A 303 2.94 3.12 -3.04
N ILE A 304 3.14 1.98 -2.37
CA ILE A 304 3.58 1.91 -0.97
C ILE A 304 4.86 2.72 -0.75
N GLU A 305 5.84 2.61 -1.63
CA GLU A 305 7.09 3.36 -1.51
C GLU A 305 6.86 4.87 -1.68
N ASP A 306 5.96 5.28 -2.57
CA ASP A 306 5.63 6.70 -2.75
C ASP A 306 5.03 7.32 -1.48
N ILE A 307 4.13 6.59 -0.80
CA ILE A 307 3.55 7.00 0.47
C ILE A 307 4.59 6.96 1.60
N GLY A 308 5.39 5.89 1.67
CA GLY A 308 6.48 5.77 2.64
C GLY A 308 7.48 6.93 2.54
N ASP A 309 7.90 7.31 1.33
CA ASP A 309 8.80 8.43 1.07
C ASP A 309 8.17 9.78 1.47
N LYS A 310 6.85 9.95 1.28
CA LYS A 310 6.11 11.17 1.68
C LYS A 310 6.03 11.34 3.20
N LEU A 311 5.99 10.23 3.94
CA LEU A 311 5.87 10.23 5.39
C LEU A 311 7.22 10.17 6.11
N ALA A 312 8.30 9.75 5.44
CA ALA A 312 9.61 9.48 6.04
C ALA A 312 10.24 10.65 6.82
N ASP A 313 10.01 11.90 6.39
CA ASP A 313 10.54 13.10 7.05
C ASP A 313 9.52 13.76 8.00
N LYS A 314 8.34 13.17 8.17
CA LYS A 314 7.25 13.72 8.98
C LYS A 314 7.29 13.11 10.38
N THR A 315 7.10 13.96 11.39
CA THR A 315 6.80 13.47 12.74
C THR A 315 5.31 13.18 12.80
N ILE A 316 4.91 11.91 12.96
CA ILE A 316 3.49 11.53 13.03
C ILE A 316 2.99 11.65 14.48
N SER A 317 1.94 12.44 14.71
CA SER A 317 1.37 12.65 16.05
C SER A 317 0.35 11.59 16.46
N GLY A 318 -0.15 10.84 15.48
CA GLY A 318 -1.18 9.84 15.67
C GLY A 318 -1.62 9.21 14.36
N VAL A 319 -2.08 7.96 14.45
CA VAL A 319 -2.62 7.22 13.31
C VAL A 319 -4.03 6.76 13.66
N THR A 320 -4.95 6.95 12.73
CA THR A 320 -6.29 6.35 12.78
C THR A 320 -6.43 5.41 11.60
N VAL A 321 -6.71 4.13 11.85
CA VAL A 321 -6.93 3.14 10.79
C VAL A 321 -8.39 2.77 10.75
N VAL A 322 -8.98 2.75 9.55
CA VAL A 322 -10.37 2.39 9.29
C VAL A 322 -10.39 1.13 8.43
N THR A 323 -11.06 0.08 8.89
CA THR A 323 -11.19 -1.18 8.15
C THR A 323 -12.66 -1.51 7.94
N HIS A 324 -13.05 -1.77 6.69
CA HIS A 324 -14.41 -2.11 6.33
C HIS A 324 -14.73 -3.59 6.54
N GLY A 325 -16.00 -3.98 6.40
CA GLY A 325 -16.41 -5.38 6.41
C GLY A 325 -16.69 -5.88 5.00
N ARG A 326 -17.35 -7.04 4.88
CA ARG A 326 -17.71 -7.59 3.58
C ARG A 326 -18.47 -6.59 2.71
N GLN A 327 -18.03 -6.42 1.48
CA GLN A 327 -18.70 -5.60 0.47
C GLN A 327 -19.38 -6.46 -0.59
N LEU A 328 -20.50 -6.01 -1.18
CA LEU A 328 -21.18 -6.80 -2.24
C LEU A 328 -20.44 -6.78 -3.58
N ASN A 329 -19.55 -5.80 -3.76
CA ASN A 329 -18.71 -5.57 -4.92
C ASN A 329 -17.33 -5.13 -4.41
N ASN A 330 -16.32 -5.27 -5.26
CA ASN A 330 -14.97 -4.75 -4.99
C ASN A 330 -14.96 -3.25 -5.31
N SER A 331 -15.86 -2.46 -4.72
CA SER A 331 -15.96 -1.01 -4.93
C SER A 331 -14.77 -0.28 -4.29
N ASP A 332 -13.54 -0.67 -4.66
CA ASP A 332 -12.28 -0.03 -4.25
C ASP A 332 -12.26 0.28 -2.74
N GLY A 333 -12.60 -0.69 -1.88
CA GLY A 333 -12.60 -0.50 -0.42
C GLY A 333 -13.54 0.57 0.18
N ASP A 334 -14.28 1.31 -0.64
CA ASP A 334 -14.67 2.69 -0.33
C ASP A 334 -15.87 2.86 0.60
N SER A 335 -16.44 1.74 1.07
CA SER A 335 -17.66 1.78 1.86
C SER A 335 -17.55 2.65 3.11
N LEU A 336 -16.36 2.80 3.72
CA LEU A 336 -16.13 3.69 4.85
C LEU A 336 -15.33 4.98 4.53
N LEU A 337 -15.11 5.31 3.25
CA LEU A 337 -14.40 6.55 2.86
C LEU A 337 -15.05 7.80 3.45
N ALA A 338 -16.38 7.88 3.45
CA ALA A 338 -17.07 9.02 4.05
C ALA A 338 -16.84 9.15 5.57
N LEU A 339 -16.60 8.05 6.29
CA LEU A 339 -16.21 8.08 7.70
C LEU A 339 -14.75 8.53 7.84
N ALA A 340 -13.85 7.98 7.03
CA ALA A 340 -12.43 8.36 7.03
C ALA A 340 -12.26 9.86 6.71
N GLN A 341 -13.01 10.38 5.75
CA GLN A 341 -13.06 11.81 5.40
C GLN A 341 -13.57 12.67 6.55
N ASP A 342 -14.64 12.29 7.25
CA ASP A 342 -15.12 13.05 8.42
C ASP A 342 -14.07 13.09 9.54
N ILE A 343 -13.35 11.98 9.75
CA ILE A 343 -12.26 11.90 10.73
C ILE A 343 -11.10 12.79 10.30
N HIS A 344 -10.66 12.68 9.04
CA HIS A 344 -9.62 13.52 8.46
C HIS A 344 -9.98 15.01 8.58
N ASN A 345 -11.21 15.40 8.22
CA ASN A 345 -11.67 16.78 8.33
C ASN A 345 -11.65 17.30 9.77
N LYS A 346 -11.81 16.42 10.76
CA LYS A 346 -11.74 16.77 12.18
C LYS A 346 -10.31 16.79 12.72
N ALA A 347 -9.48 15.84 12.32
CA ALA A 347 -8.11 15.67 12.80
C ALA A 347 -7.13 16.62 12.11
N GLY A 348 -7.38 16.95 10.84
CA GLY A 348 -6.37 17.44 9.90
C GLY A 348 -5.40 16.33 9.49
N GLY A 349 -4.38 16.70 8.70
CA GLY A 349 -3.28 15.80 8.35
C GLY A 349 -3.48 15.06 7.03
N TRP A 350 -3.17 13.78 7.00
CA TRP A 350 -3.19 12.95 5.78
C TRP A 350 -4.39 12.00 5.80
N LEU A 351 -5.07 11.84 4.66
CA LEU A 351 -6.00 10.75 4.39
C LEU A 351 -5.41 9.85 3.31
N ILE A 352 -5.03 8.66 3.72
CA ILE A 352 -4.44 7.64 2.86
C ILE A 352 -5.53 6.60 2.62
N ASP A 353 -5.79 6.32 1.36
CA ASP A 353 -6.79 5.35 0.93
C ASP A 353 -6.06 4.22 0.22
N TYR A 354 -6.03 3.04 0.81
CA TYR A 354 -5.28 1.90 0.30
C TYR A 354 -6.24 0.90 -0.32
N ASP A 355 -6.02 0.58 -1.59
CA ASP A 355 -6.86 -0.27 -2.41
C ASP A 355 -6.11 -1.47 -2.99
N VAL A 356 -6.88 -2.50 -3.33
CA VAL A 356 -6.40 -3.67 -4.06
C VAL A 356 -7.24 -3.82 -5.34
N ASP A 357 -6.59 -3.80 -6.50
CA ASP A 357 -7.28 -3.97 -7.77
C ASP A 357 -7.75 -5.43 -7.97
N SER A 358 -8.56 -5.67 -9.00
CA SER A 358 -9.05 -7.02 -9.31
C SER A 358 -7.96 -8.03 -9.68
N ASN A 359 -6.71 -7.60 -9.87
CA ASN A 359 -5.57 -8.46 -10.14
C ASN A 359 -4.67 -8.64 -8.90
N GLY A 360 -5.09 -8.12 -7.74
CA GLY A 360 -4.32 -8.16 -6.50
C GLY A 360 -3.19 -7.13 -6.41
N ASN A 361 -3.13 -6.18 -7.34
CA ASN A 361 -2.16 -5.09 -7.25
C ASN A 361 -2.63 -4.09 -6.23
N ASP A 362 -1.74 -3.75 -5.31
CA ASP A 362 -1.96 -2.75 -4.30
C ASP A 362 -1.65 -1.35 -4.83
N PHE A 363 -2.48 -0.39 -4.43
CA PHE A 363 -2.28 1.00 -4.78
C PHE A 363 -2.94 1.92 -3.74
N PHE A 364 -2.68 3.22 -3.83
CA PHE A 364 -3.41 4.20 -3.04
C PHE A 364 -4.22 5.14 -3.90
N ASP A 365 -5.48 5.30 -3.54
CA ASP A 365 -6.39 6.10 -4.28
C ASP A 365 -6.03 7.58 -4.22
N THR A 366 -6.23 8.22 -5.35
CA THR A 366 -6.00 9.65 -5.50
C THR A 366 -7.37 10.29 -5.54
N CYS A 367 -8.00 10.40 -4.37
CA CYS A 367 -9.33 10.98 -4.33
C CYS A 367 -9.28 12.37 -5.01
N THR A 368 -10.27 12.64 -5.84
CA THR A 368 -10.33 13.78 -6.78
C THR A 368 -10.24 15.18 -6.13
N ASN A 369 -10.11 15.29 -4.80
CA ASN A 369 -10.03 16.53 -4.04
C ASN A 369 -9.07 16.43 -2.82
N ASP A 370 -7.76 16.26 -3.02
CA ASP A 370 -6.73 16.45 -1.97
C ASP A 370 -6.72 15.46 -0.78
N CYS A 371 -7.07 14.17 -0.92
CA CYS A 371 -6.97 13.24 0.23
C CYS A 371 -5.52 13.02 0.71
N ASN A 372 -4.56 13.05 -0.21
CA ASN A 372 -3.17 12.73 0.10
C ASN A 372 -2.32 13.93 0.54
N ALA A 373 -2.93 15.02 1.01
CA ALA A 373 -2.21 16.18 1.53
C ALA A 373 -2.99 16.89 2.65
N PRO A 374 -2.29 17.55 3.60
CA PRO A 374 -2.94 18.45 4.55
C PRO A 374 -3.81 19.46 3.81
N ALA A 375 -5.06 19.62 4.25
CA ALA A 375 -5.97 20.63 3.70
C ALA A 375 -5.25 21.98 3.57
N SER A 376 -5.42 22.65 2.42
CA SER A 376 -4.70 23.89 2.09
C SER A 376 -4.71 24.89 3.27
N GLY A 377 -3.53 25.21 3.79
CA GLY A 377 -3.33 26.08 4.96
C GLY A 377 -2.92 25.38 6.27
N GLN A 378 -2.92 24.04 6.33
CA GLN A 378 -2.41 23.28 7.48
C GLN A 378 -0.93 22.88 7.31
N ILE A 379 -0.04 23.87 7.29
CA ILE A 379 1.40 23.60 7.33
C ILE A 379 1.74 23.00 8.71
N GLY A 380 2.08 21.71 8.74
CA GLY A 380 2.52 20.99 9.95
C GLY A 380 1.49 20.08 10.61
N ALA A 381 0.40 19.70 9.94
CA ALA A 381 -0.51 18.66 10.44
C ALA A 381 0.13 17.26 10.31
N THR A 382 0.07 16.48 11.38
CA THR A 382 0.86 15.25 11.61
C THR A 382 0.01 14.00 11.91
N GLU A 383 -1.32 14.13 11.84
CA GLU A 383 -2.24 12.99 11.95
C GLU A 383 -2.34 12.25 10.62
N VAL A 384 -2.51 10.94 10.67
CA VAL A 384 -2.74 10.11 9.50
C VAL A 384 -4.02 9.33 9.70
N VAL A 385 -4.92 9.37 8.71
CA VAL A 385 -6.10 8.52 8.61
C VAL A 385 -5.85 7.57 7.45
N LEU A 386 -5.83 6.27 7.72
CA LEU A 386 -5.67 5.22 6.71
C LEU A 386 -7.01 4.48 6.56
N LEU A 387 -7.59 4.47 5.36
CA LEU A 387 -8.63 3.52 4.98
C LEU A 387 -7.94 2.32 4.32
N PHE A 388 -8.25 1.12 4.82
CA PHE A 388 -7.66 -0.13 4.33
C PHE A 388 -8.72 -0.97 3.61
N ASP A 389 -8.48 -1.20 2.32
CA ASP A 389 -9.23 -2.13 1.48
C ASP A 389 -8.77 -3.57 1.67
N TRP A 390 -9.76 -4.46 1.74
CA TRP A 390 -9.63 -5.91 1.64
C TRP A 390 -10.92 -6.51 1.04
N ALA A 391 -11.57 -5.78 0.12
CA ALA A 391 -12.88 -6.11 -0.40
C ALA A 391 -12.87 -7.42 -1.19
N ALA A 392 -11.79 -7.69 -1.94
CA ALA A 392 -11.62 -8.94 -2.67
C ALA A 392 -11.61 -10.14 -1.72
N GLU A 393 -10.77 -10.10 -0.69
CA GLU A 393 -10.59 -11.12 0.34
C GLU A 393 -11.87 -11.29 1.18
N SER A 394 -12.55 -10.19 1.50
CA SER A 394 -13.81 -10.21 2.26
C SER A 394 -14.95 -10.94 1.53
N ASN A 395 -14.81 -11.13 0.21
CA ASN A 395 -15.76 -11.82 -0.65
C ASN A 395 -15.44 -13.29 -0.88
N GLU A 396 -14.35 -13.77 -0.33
CA GLU A 396 -13.97 -15.17 -0.47
C GLU A 396 -14.74 -16.07 0.50
N ALA A 397 -15.12 -17.26 0.01
CA ALA A 397 -15.95 -18.21 0.73
C ALA A 397 -15.12 -19.38 1.32
N SER A 398 -13.98 -19.06 1.94
CA SER A 398 -13.12 -20.01 2.65
C SER A 398 -12.46 -19.33 3.86
N THR A 399 -11.76 -20.10 4.70
CA THR A 399 -11.04 -19.57 5.86
C THR A 399 -9.72 -18.89 5.48
N GLY A 400 -9.06 -18.26 6.46
CA GLY A 400 -7.71 -17.69 6.31
C GLY A 400 -7.66 -16.24 5.85
N TRP A 401 -8.66 -15.76 5.10
CA TRP A 401 -8.67 -14.40 4.54
C TRP A 401 -8.64 -13.28 5.59
N GLY A 402 -9.36 -13.45 6.70
CA GLY A 402 -9.34 -12.46 7.78
C GLY A 402 -7.98 -12.33 8.47
N GLU A 403 -7.27 -13.44 8.62
CA GLU A 403 -5.89 -13.47 9.14
C GLU A 403 -4.90 -12.87 8.14
N ALA A 404 -5.01 -13.25 6.86
CA ALA A 404 -4.17 -12.74 5.79
C ALA A 404 -4.30 -11.22 5.61
N ALA A 405 -5.52 -10.69 5.64
CA ALA A 405 -5.76 -9.25 5.57
C ALA A 405 -5.22 -8.52 6.83
N GLY A 406 -5.32 -9.15 8.01
CA GLY A 406 -4.75 -8.61 9.25
C GLY A 406 -3.22 -8.56 9.23
N ASP A 407 -2.60 -9.58 8.65
CA ASP A 407 -1.15 -9.63 8.40
C ASP A 407 -0.72 -8.58 7.38
N ALA A 408 -1.42 -8.49 6.23
CA ALA A 408 -1.15 -7.51 5.20
C ALA A 408 -1.24 -6.07 5.73
N LEU A 409 -2.27 -5.74 6.52
CA LEU A 409 -2.39 -4.43 7.16
C LEU A 409 -1.25 -4.15 8.16
N PHE A 410 -0.78 -5.17 8.89
CA PHE A 410 0.39 -5.03 9.77
C PHE A 410 1.64 -4.67 8.97
N ASN A 411 1.87 -5.37 7.86
CA ASN A 411 3.04 -5.16 7.00
C ASN A 411 2.95 -3.82 6.24
N LEU A 412 1.77 -3.45 5.76
CA LEU A 412 1.51 -2.17 5.13
C LEU A 412 1.94 -1.00 6.02
N LEU A 413 1.53 -1.00 7.30
CA LEU A 413 1.88 0.06 8.24
C LEU A 413 3.40 0.19 8.45
N ILE A 414 4.15 -0.91 8.32
CA ILE A 414 5.61 -0.90 8.40
C ILE A 414 6.19 -0.28 7.14
N ASP A 415 5.76 -0.75 5.96
CA ASP A 415 6.29 -0.28 4.68
C ASP A 415 6.08 1.23 4.47
N ILE A 416 4.95 1.77 4.91
CA ILE A 416 4.66 3.20 4.82
C ILE A 416 5.21 4.01 6.01
N ASN A 417 6.10 3.43 6.82
CA ASN A 417 6.77 4.07 7.95
C ASN A 417 5.83 4.58 9.08
N LEU A 418 4.62 4.03 9.19
CA LEU A 418 3.70 4.35 10.29
C LEU A 418 3.91 3.46 11.51
N LEU A 419 4.58 2.32 11.34
CA LEU A 419 4.84 1.33 12.37
C LEU A 419 6.31 0.88 12.34
N ASN A 420 6.94 0.81 13.50
CA ASN A 420 8.25 0.19 13.66
C ASN A 420 8.21 -0.82 14.82
N PRO A 421 8.24 -2.14 14.54
CA PRO A 421 8.16 -3.17 15.58
C PRO A 421 9.40 -3.29 16.47
N THR A 422 10.49 -2.60 16.14
CA THR A 422 11.78 -2.72 16.82
C THR A 422 12.11 -1.53 17.73
N THR A 423 11.33 -0.45 17.69
CA THR A 423 11.63 0.79 18.43
C THR A 423 10.46 1.25 19.30
N ALA A 424 10.78 2.01 20.36
CA ALA A 424 9.79 2.51 21.33
C ALA A 424 9.10 3.84 20.91
N GLY A 425 9.16 4.22 19.64
CA GLY A 425 8.75 5.54 19.15
C GLY A 425 7.46 5.60 18.34
N ASN A 426 6.65 4.55 18.37
CA ASN A 426 5.42 4.47 17.58
C ASN A 426 4.38 5.54 17.99
N PRO A 427 3.63 6.13 17.04
CA PRO A 427 2.56 7.06 17.35
C PRO A 427 1.40 6.38 18.10
N PRO A 428 0.51 7.14 18.77
CA PRO A 428 -0.70 6.59 19.34
C PRO A 428 -1.69 6.17 18.24
N TYR A 429 -2.13 4.92 18.29
CA TYR A 429 -3.07 4.35 17.32
C TYR A 429 -4.52 4.36 17.79
N HIS A 430 -5.43 4.74 16.88
CA HIS A 430 -6.87 4.50 16.98
C HIS A 430 -7.33 3.60 15.83
N PHE A 431 -7.83 2.40 16.12
CA PHE A 431 -8.40 1.52 15.10
C PHE A 431 -9.93 1.59 15.12
N ILE A 432 -10.57 1.67 13.95
CA ILE A 432 -12.02 1.68 13.80
C ILE A 432 -12.37 0.62 12.76
N ALA A 433 -13.12 -0.39 13.16
CA ALA A 433 -13.36 -1.55 12.33
C ALA A 433 -14.86 -1.83 12.24
N HIS A 434 -15.36 -2.15 11.04
CA HIS A 434 -16.76 -2.47 10.82
C HIS A 434 -16.96 -3.94 10.41
N SER A 435 -17.99 -4.59 10.96
CA SER A 435 -18.44 -5.91 10.50
C SER A 435 -17.29 -6.94 10.48
N PHE A 436 -17.05 -7.65 9.37
CA PHE A 436 -15.94 -8.59 9.23
C PHE A 436 -14.56 -7.96 9.51
N GLY A 437 -14.39 -6.67 9.19
CA GLY A 437 -13.15 -5.94 9.45
C GLY A 437 -12.77 -5.88 10.93
N THR A 438 -13.72 -6.14 11.84
CA THR A 438 -13.44 -6.23 13.28
C THR A 438 -12.53 -7.41 13.62
N ALA A 439 -12.61 -8.52 12.88
CA ALA A 439 -11.68 -9.64 13.02
C ALA A 439 -10.32 -9.30 12.39
N VAL A 440 -10.29 -8.71 11.19
CA VAL A 440 -9.06 -8.25 10.52
C VAL A 440 -8.26 -7.28 11.39
N THR A 441 -8.92 -6.28 11.95
CA THR A 441 -8.29 -5.34 12.89
C THR A 441 -7.82 -6.06 14.16
N SER A 442 -8.56 -7.05 14.66
CA SER A 442 -8.13 -7.83 15.83
C SER A 442 -6.83 -8.61 15.56
N GLU A 443 -6.67 -9.19 14.38
CA GLU A 443 -5.46 -9.91 13.93
C GLU A 443 -4.23 -9.00 13.86
N LEU A 444 -4.39 -7.78 13.34
CA LEU A 444 -3.36 -6.75 13.40
C LEU A 444 -2.99 -6.40 14.84
N LEU A 445 -3.99 -6.15 15.69
CA LEU A 445 -3.79 -5.74 17.07
C LEU A 445 -3.06 -6.81 17.90
N GLU A 446 -3.27 -8.09 17.58
CA GLU A 446 -2.56 -9.21 18.18
C GLU A 446 -1.05 -9.14 17.89
N ARG A 447 -0.68 -8.89 16.63
CA ARG A 447 0.71 -8.70 16.20
C ARG A 447 1.34 -7.50 16.91
N LEU A 448 0.63 -6.37 17.00
CA LEU A 448 1.08 -5.22 17.79
C LEU A 448 1.28 -5.59 19.28
N ALA A 449 0.39 -6.39 19.86
CA ALA A 449 0.50 -6.83 21.25
C ALA A 449 1.74 -7.71 21.45
N ARG A 450 2.07 -8.54 20.45
CA ARG A 450 3.25 -9.41 20.47
C ARG A 450 4.56 -8.62 20.49
N PHE A 451 4.61 -7.48 19.79
CA PHE A 451 5.73 -6.54 19.84
C PHE A 451 5.63 -5.49 20.96
N HIS A 452 4.66 -5.64 21.87
CA HIS A 452 4.41 -4.72 22.98
C HIS A 452 4.15 -3.27 22.55
N ILE A 453 3.55 -3.08 21.37
CA ILE A 453 3.24 -1.78 20.82
C ILE A 453 1.89 -1.34 21.40
N PRO A 454 1.84 -0.23 22.16
CA PRO A 454 0.62 0.20 22.81
C PRO A 454 -0.39 0.74 21.79
N VAL A 455 -1.66 0.43 22.01
CA VAL A 455 -2.79 0.94 21.23
C VAL A 455 -3.66 1.78 22.14
N ASP A 456 -3.94 3.02 21.73
CA ASP A 456 -4.70 3.95 22.55
C ASP A 456 -6.19 3.58 22.55
N HIS A 457 -6.75 3.32 21.37
CA HIS A 457 -8.18 3.12 21.20
C HIS A 457 -8.47 2.11 20.07
N VAL A 458 -9.39 1.16 20.30
CA VAL A 458 -10.08 0.41 19.24
C VAL A 458 -11.60 0.61 19.33
N THR A 459 -12.24 0.82 18.19
CA THR A 459 -13.69 0.89 18.07
C THR A 459 -14.20 -0.20 17.14
N PHE A 460 -15.12 -1.03 17.62
CA PHE A 460 -15.82 -2.03 16.82
C PHE A 460 -17.22 -1.52 16.45
N LEU A 461 -17.51 -1.44 15.16
CA LEU A 461 -18.78 -1.02 14.61
C LEU A 461 -19.49 -2.26 14.05
N ASP A 462 -20.62 -2.59 14.66
CA ASP A 462 -21.46 -3.75 14.33
C ASP A 462 -20.65 -5.02 14.04
N PRO A 463 -19.83 -5.50 15.00
CA PRO A 463 -18.92 -6.62 14.80
C PRO A 463 -19.70 -7.87 14.41
N HIS A 464 -19.49 -8.33 13.17
CA HIS A 464 -20.13 -9.49 12.60
C HIS A 464 -19.08 -10.58 12.38
N ASP A 465 -18.52 -11.06 13.49
CA ASP A 465 -17.41 -12.00 13.55
C ASP A 465 -17.89 -13.42 13.91
N PHE A 466 -19.10 -13.80 13.53
CA PHE A 466 -19.76 -15.05 13.90
C PHE A 466 -20.69 -15.59 12.81
N ASP A 467 -20.97 -16.90 12.86
CA ASP A 467 -21.85 -17.56 11.90
C ASP A 467 -23.35 -17.29 12.21
N GLN A 468 -24.02 -16.56 11.33
CA GLN A 468 -25.48 -16.36 11.31
C GLN A 468 -26.20 -17.24 10.28
N GLY A 469 -25.47 -18.13 9.60
CA GLY A 469 -25.96 -18.93 8.50
C GLY A 469 -26.07 -18.16 7.19
N LEU A 470 -25.32 -17.06 7.03
CA LEU A 470 -25.05 -16.49 5.72
C LEU A 470 -23.97 -17.36 5.03
N ILE A 471 -23.72 -17.14 3.74
CA ILE A 471 -22.77 -18.00 3.01
C ILE A 471 -21.33 -17.72 3.45
N PHE A 472 -20.99 -16.44 3.62
CA PHE A 472 -19.60 -16.00 3.79
C PHE A 472 -19.15 -16.00 5.27
N ASP A 473 -20.05 -15.72 6.22
CA ASP A 473 -19.72 -15.64 7.65
C ASP A 473 -19.38 -17.02 8.25
N GLY A 474 -20.12 -18.06 7.87
CA GLY A 474 -19.82 -19.45 8.22
C GLY A 474 -18.58 -19.99 7.49
N ALA A 475 -18.37 -19.61 6.23
CA ALA A 475 -17.27 -20.11 5.42
C ALA A 475 -15.91 -19.51 5.80
N GLN A 476 -15.86 -18.20 6.11
CA GLN A 476 -14.64 -17.53 6.54
C GLN A 476 -14.19 -17.90 7.95
N ARG A 477 -15.12 -18.39 8.78
CA ARG A 477 -14.86 -18.80 10.17
C ARG A 477 -14.12 -17.75 11.00
N LEU A 478 -14.47 -16.48 10.80
CA LEU A 478 -13.85 -15.36 11.54
C LEU A 478 -13.95 -15.53 13.06
N PHE A 479 -14.97 -16.23 13.56
CA PHE A 479 -15.16 -16.55 14.98
C PHE A 479 -14.08 -17.44 15.62
N ASP A 480 -13.18 -18.02 14.82
CA ASP A 480 -12.08 -18.86 15.31
C ASP A 480 -10.80 -18.07 15.60
N LEU A 481 -10.71 -16.83 15.11
CA LEU A 481 -9.49 -16.01 15.13
C LEU A 481 -9.19 -15.42 16.53
N GLY A 482 -10.22 -14.90 17.19
CA GLY A 482 -10.09 -14.10 18.40
C GLY A 482 -10.33 -14.85 19.71
N GLN A 483 -10.54 -14.08 20.78
CA GLN A 483 -10.71 -14.51 22.16
C GLN A 483 -11.87 -13.76 22.86
N PRO A 484 -12.65 -14.43 23.71
CA PRO A 484 -12.58 -15.86 24.03
C PRO A 484 -13.03 -16.73 22.84
N SER A 485 -12.86 -18.05 22.91
CA SER A 485 -13.27 -18.96 21.83
C SER A 485 -14.70 -18.66 21.32
N GLY A 486 -14.88 -18.64 19.99
CA GLY A 486 -16.13 -18.23 19.33
C GLY A 486 -16.24 -16.72 19.07
N TYR A 487 -15.16 -15.97 19.28
CA TYR A 487 -15.00 -14.57 18.89
C TYR A 487 -13.89 -14.43 17.86
N GLY A 488 -14.09 -13.58 16.86
CA GLY A 488 -13.06 -13.10 15.94
C GLY A 488 -12.48 -11.77 16.39
N ALA A 489 -13.32 -10.87 16.93
CA ALA A 489 -12.87 -9.58 17.44
C ALA A 489 -12.46 -9.68 18.93
N SER A 490 -11.26 -9.19 19.25
CA SER A 490 -10.66 -9.29 20.59
C SER A 490 -10.11 -7.96 21.09
N VAL A 491 -10.16 -7.76 22.41
CA VAL A 491 -9.40 -6.70 23.08
C VAL A 491 -8.13 -7.30 23.66
N TRP A 492 -6.99 -7.03 23.01
CA TRP A 492 -5.67 -7.51 23.43
C TRP A 492 -5.06 -6.68 24.56
N ASN A 493 -4.02 -7.21 25.20
CA ASN A 493 -3.43 -6.63 26.40
C ASN A 493 -2.70 -5.29 26.20
N ASN A 494 -2.35 -4.94 24.96
CA ASN A 494 -1.77 -3.67 24.56
C ASN A 494 -2.81 -2.56 24.33
N VAL A 495 -4.10 -2.89 24.34
CA VAL A 495 -5.19 -1.94 24.11
C VAL A 495 -5.58 -1.22 25.40
N THR A 496 -5.44 0.11 25.38
CA THR A 496 -5.78 0.97 26.52
C THR A 496 -7.30 1.08 26.68
N PHE A 497 -8.01 1.43 25.61
CA PHE A 497 -9.46 1.57 25.59
C PHE A 497 -10.08 0.90 24.37
N ALA A 498 -11.24 0.29 24.57
CA ALA A 498 -12.02 -0.35 23.52
C ALA A 498 -13.49 0.00 23.69
N ASP A 499 -14.18 0.33 22.60
CA ASP A 499 -15.62 0.45 22.56
C ASP A 499 -16.24 -0.32 21.39
N ALA A 500 -17.53 -0.67 21.53
CA ALA A 500 -18.28 -1.40 20.52
C ALA A 500 -19.69 -0.81 20.39
N TYR A 501 -20.12 -0.49 19.17
CA TYR A 501 -21.46 0.01 18.85
C TYR A 501 -22.12 -0.98 17.91
N TYR A 502 -23.23 -1.58 18.30
CA TYR A 502 -23.79 -2.70 17.55
C TYR A 502 -25.30 -2.77 17.66
N GLN A 503 -25.92 -3.48 16.73
CA GLN A 503 -27.34 -3.78 16.71
C GLN A 503 -27.59 -5.28 16.57
N THR A 504 -28.79 -5.74 16.94
CA THR A 504 -29.22 -7.15 16.80
C THR A 504 -30.61 -7.26 16.18
N ARG A 505 -30.98 -6.23 15.41
CA ARG A 505 -32.30 -6.07 14.80
C ARG A 505 -32.30 -6.59 13.36
N GLY A 506 -31.19 -6.42 12.63
CA GLY A 506 -30.95 -7.04 11.32
C GLY A 506 -31.89 -6.57 10.20
N LYS A 507 -32.46 -5.35 10.28
CA LYS A 507 -33.48 -4.88 9.33
C LYS A 507 -32.95 -3.95 8.26
N ALA A 508 -33.44 -4.15 7.03
CA ALA A 508 -33.39 -3.21 5.92
C ALA A 508 -34.81 -3.06 5.36
N GLY A 509 -35.54 -2.05 5.82
CA GLY A 509 -36.97 -1.93 5.50
C GLY A 509 -37.81 -2.99 6.22
N THR A 510 -38.66 -3.68 5.46
CA THR A 510 -39.48 -4.80 5.95
C THR A 510 -38.77 -6.16 5.91
N VAL A 511 -37.50 -6.19 5.51
CA VAL A 511 -36.74 -7.43 5.31
C VAL A 511 -35.71 -7.60 6.43
N GLU A 512 -35.62 -8.80 6.98
CA GLU A 512 -34.59 -9.20 7.96
C GLU A 512 -33.50 -9.99 7.20
N PHE A 513 -32.46 -9.29 6.73
CA PHE A 513 -31.40 -9.88 5.90
C PHE A 513 -30.02 -9.22 6.06
N VAL A 514 -29.90 -8.15 6.85
CA VAL A 514 -28.59 -7.53 7.07
C VAL A 514 -27.92 -8.16 8.29
N PRO A 515 -26.58 -8.23 8.32
CA PRO A 515 -25.88 -8.83 9.44
C PRO A 515 -26.21 -8.16 10.78
N ASP A 516 -26.11 -8.92 11.86
CA ASP A 516 -26.19 -8.42 13.23
C ASP A 516 -24.79 -8.33 13.86
N GLY A 517 -24.67 -7.48 14.87
CA GLY A 517 -23.50 -7.38 15.73
C GLY A 517 -23.71 -7.98 17.13
N ARG A 518 -22.68 -7.86 17.97
CA ARG A 518 -22.71 -8.34 19.37
C ARG A 518 -21.74 -7.54 20.27
N PRO A 519 -21.88 -7.58 21.61
CA PRO A 519 -20.91 -6.95 22.50
C PRO A 519 -19.57 -7.70 22.47
N ILE A 520 -18.47 -6.97 22.64
CA ILE A 520 -17.10 -7.53 22.65
C ILE A 520 -16.53 -7.56 24.07
N ALA A 521 -15.95 -8.70 24.47
CA ALA A 521 -15.33 -8.87 25.79
C ALA A 521 -14.20 -7.84 25.99
N GLY A 522 -14.20 -7.14 27.12
CA GLY A 522 -13.24 -6.08 27.42
C GLY A 522 -13.53 -4.69 26.84
N ALA A 523 -14.59 -4.53 26.05
CA ALA A 523 -15.00 -3.24 25.50
C ALA A 523 -16.11 -2.56 26.34
N TYR A 524 -16.19 -1.23 26.24
CA TYR A 524 -17.44 -0.53 26.50
C TYR A 524 -18.38 -0.76 25.31
N SER A 525 -19.41 -1.55 25.52
CA SER A 525 -20.41 -1.88 24.52
C SER A 525 -21.65 -0.99 24.65
N ARG A 526 -22.16 -0.51 23.52
CA ARG A 526 -23.41 0.22 23.40
C ARG A 526 -24.31 -0.50 22.41
N PHE A 527 -25.37 -1.11 22.94
CA PHE A 527 -26.44 -1.69 22.15
C PHE A 527 -27.33 -0.59 21.55
N LEU A 528 -27.32 -0.47 20.23
CA LEU A 528 -28.11 0.49 19.47
C LEU A 528 -29.51 -0.07 19.23
N LEU A 529 -30.42 0.19 20.17
CA LEU A 529 -31.82 -0.21 20.04
C LEU A 529 -32.72 1.00 19.76
N THR A 530 -32.57 2.04 20.58
CA THR A 530 -33.36 3.27 20.49
C THR A 530 -32.73 4.31 19.56
N GLU A 531 -31.46 4.13 19.23
CA GLU A 531 -30.65 5.00 18.40
C GLU A 531 -30.70 4.63 16.93
N LEU A 532 -31.40 3.55 16.58
CA LEU A 532 -31.73 3.20 15.20
C LEU A 532 -32.99 3.94 14.75
N PRO A 533 -33.17 4.22 13.45
CA PRO A 533 -34.41 4.76 12.91
C PRO A 533 -35.54 3.71 12.95
N ASP A 534 -36.76 4.10 12.61
CA ASP A 534 -37.83 3.12 12.37
C ASP A 534 -37.46 2.28 11.13
N PRO A 535 -37.49 0.94 11.21
CA PRO A 535 -37.22 0.09 10.05
C PRO A 535 -38.08 0.42 8.83
N ALA A 536 -39.32 0.90 9.04
CA ALA A 536 -40.23 1.25 7.96
C ALA A 536 -39.75 2.48 7.14
N ASP A 537 -38.83 3.27 7.67
CA ASP A 537 -38.33 4.48 7.03
C ASP A 537 -37.12 4.23 6.11
N TYR A 538 -36.51 3.04 6.16
CA TYR A 538 -35.43 2.70 5.24
C TYR A 538 -35.93 2.70 3.78
N PRO A 539 -35.23 3.38 2.86
CA PRO A 539 -35.53 3.29 1.45
C PRO A 539 -35.47 1.84 0.97
N VAL A 540 -36.36 1.44 0.05
CA VAL A 540 -36.37 0.08 -0.53
C VAL A 540 -35.03 -0.29 -1.19
N ALA A 541 -34.27 0.72 -1.66
CA ALA A 541 -32.96 0.53 -2.26
C ALA A 541 -31.81 0.42 -1.24
N ASP A 542 -32.05 0.72 0.05
CA ASP A 542 -31.04 0.62 1.10
C ASP A 542 -30.94 -0.83 1.59
N VAL A 543 -30.06 -1.59 0.95
CA VAL A 543 -29.76 -2.98 1.31
C VAL A 543 -28.83 -3.11 2.52
N SER A 544 -28.33 -1.99 3.07
CA SER A 544 -27.43 -1.97 4.23
C SER A 544 -28.18 -1.82 5.55
N GLY A 545 -29.33 -1.14 5.55
CA GLY A 545 -30.26 -1.06 6.68
C GLY A 545 -29.61 -0.70 8.02
N ASP A 546 -29.96 -1.44 9.06
CA ASP A 546 -29.44 -1.30 10.41
C ASP A 546 -27.92 -1.44 10.47
N HIS A 547 -27.38 -2.44 9.75
CA HIS A 547 -25.94 -2.74 9.70
C HIS A 547 -25.15 -1.54 9.17
N GLY A 548 -25.57 -1.01 8.02
CA GLY A 548 -24.97 0.19 7.43
C GLY A 548 -25.17 1.46 8.26
N TYR A 549 -26.32 1.58 8.94
CA TYR A 549 -26.65 2.76 9.75
C TYR A 549 -25.66 2.97 10.91
N VAL A 550 -25.14 1.90 11.51
CA VAL A 550 -24.21 1.97 12.64
C VAL A 550 -22.99 2.83 12.29
N TRP A 551 -22.33 2.59 11.17
CA TRP A 551 -21.16 3.36 10.77
C TRP A 551 -21.53 4.61 9.96
N ARG A 552 -22.45 4.49 8.98
CA ARG A 552 -22.77 5.55 7.99
C ARG A 552 -23.47 6.74 8.60
N CYS A 553 -24.24 6.52 9.66
CA CYS A 553 -25.08 7.55 10.27
C CYS A 553 -24.75 7.76 11.74
N PHE A 554 -24.85 6.71 12.55
CA PHE A 554 -24.65 6.85 13.99
C PHE A 554 -23.21 7.23 14.34
N TYR A 555 -22.22 6.47 13.87
CA TYR A 555 -20.83 6.72 14.27
C TYR A 555 -20.25 7.98 13.62
N ARG A 556 -20.55 8.26 12.34
CA ARG A 556 -20.21 9.56 11.70
C ARG A 556 -20.77 10.76 12.46
N ALA A 557 -22.00 10.67 12.98
CA ALA A 557 -22.58 11.70 13.85
C ALA A 557 -21.73 11.93 15.13
N THR A 558 -21.10 10.89 15.68
CA THR A 558 -20.17 11.03 16.81
C THR A 558 -18.86 11.73 16.44
N VAL A 559 -18.37 11.54 15.20
CA VAL A 559 -17.19 12.25 14.70
C VAL A 559 -17.49 13.74 14.61
N THR A 560 -18.60 14.12 13.98
CA THR A 560 -19.00 15.53 13.84
C THR A 560 -19.50 16.15 15.15
N GLY A 561 -19.92 15.32 16.12
CA GLY A 561 -20.52 15.77 17.39
C GLY A 561 -21.92 16.35 17.22
N SER A 562 -22.59 16.06 16.11
CA SER A 562 -23.90 16.61 15.74
C SER A 562 -24.81 15.51 15.20
N ASN A 563 -26.11 15.80 15.01
CA ASN A 563 -27.03 14.83 14.42
C ASN A 563 -26.55 14.35 13.04
N PRO A 564 -26.97 13.13 12.60
CA PRO A 564 -26.60 12.60 11.30
C PRO A 564 -26.85 13.59 10.15
N THR A 565 -25.92 13.64 9.20
CA THR A 565 -25.91 14.58 8.07
C THR A 565 -26.93 14.20 6.99
N THR A 566 -27.01 15.01 5.93
CA THR A 566 -27.91 14.77 4.78
C THR A 566 -27.73 13.35 4.21
N GLY A 567 -28.84 12.61 4.08
CA GLY A 567 -28.84 11.22 3.60
C GLY A 567 -29.01 10.17 4.69
N CYS A 568 -29.00 10.57 5.97
CA CYS A 568 -29.28 9.69 7.10
C CYS A 568 -30.68 9.92 7.68
N LEU A 569 -31.32 8.82 8.10
CA LEU A 569 -32.54 8.87 8.89
C LEU A 569 -32.22 9.35 10.32
N LEU A 570 -33.18 10.02 10.96
CA LEU A 570 -33.00 10.43 12.35
C LEU A 570 -33.22 9.21 13.28
N PRO A 571 -32.43 9.10 14.36
CA PRO A 571 -32.64 8.07 15.37
C PRO A 571 -33.98 8.30 16.09
N VAL A 572 -34.64 7.22 16.55
CA VAL A 572 -35.84 7.34 17.41
C VAL A 572 -35.53 8.12 18.68
N THR A 573 -34.35 7.90 19.26
CA THR A 573 -33.81 8.70 20.37
C THR A 573 -32.37 9.08 20.06
N ALA A 574 -32.11 10.38 19.89
CA ALA A 574 -30.76 10.86 19.64
C ALA A 574 -29.92 10.83 20.94
N PRO A 575 -28.76 10.16 20.96
CA PRO A 575 -27.82 10.30 22.06
C PRO A 575 -27.13 11.68 22.01
N ASN A 576 -26.39 12.00 23.07
CA ASN A 576 -25.43 13.10 22.98
C ASN A 576 -24.21 12.65 22.15
N PHE A 577 -24.23 12.93 20.85
CA PHE A 577 -23.15 12.57 19.93
C PHE A 577 -21.80 13.20 20.28
N ALA A 578 -21.79 14.33 20.98
CA ALA A 578 -20.55 14.96 21.47
C ALA A 578 -19.95 14.25 22.71
N GLN A 579 -20.62 13.23 23.25
CA GLN A 579 -20.20 12.48 24.44
C GLN A 579 -20.25 10.96 24.23
N THR A 580 -20.12 10.49 23.00
CA THR A 580 -20.21 9.08 22.63
C THR A 580 -19.35 8.79 21.41
N GLY A 581 -18.98 7.53 21.18
CA GLY A 581 -18.23 7.12 20.00
C GLY A 581 -16.89 7.80 19.89
N TYR A 582 -16.67 8.43 18.75
CA TYR A 582 -15.43 9.13 18.45
C TYR A 582 -15.11 10.26 19.44
N ALA A 583 -16.07 10.72 20.25
CA ALA A 583 -15.82 11.66 21.34
C ALA A 583 -14.81 11.16 22.40
N PHE A 584 -14.60 9.84 22.50
CA PHE A 584 -13.62 9.21 23.38
C PHE A 584 -12.20 9.11 22.79
N SER A 585 -12.05 9.45 21.50
CA SER A 585 -10.76 9.42 20.82
C SER A 585 -9.82 10.47 21.40
N ARG A 586 -8.51 10.26 21.24
CA ARG A 586 -7.48 11.26 21.59
C ARG A 586 -7.63 12.58 20.82
N ILE A 587 -8.19 12.54 19.61
CA ILE A 587 -8.37 13.70 18.73
C ILE A 587 -9.52 14.57 19.24
N ALA A 588 -10.66 13.95 19.57
CA ALA A 588 -11.82 14.69 20.08
C ALA A 588 -11.67 15.04 21.56
N SER A 589 -11.23 14.08 22.38
CA SER A 589 -11.08 14.15 23.85
C SER A 589 -12.23 14.87 24.56
N ALA A 590 -13.45 14.75 24.02
CA ALA A 590 -14.60 15.54 24.43
C ALA A 590 -15.35 14.91 25.62
N ALA A 591 -15.09 13.63 25.90
CA ALA A 591 -15.71 12.90 26.99
C ALA A 591 -14.74 11.89 27.64
N PRO A 592 -14.90 11.62 28.96
CA PRO A 592 -14.13 10.58 29.62
C PRO A 592 -14.50 9.19 29.07
N ARG A 593 -13.49 8.33 28.95
CA ARG A 593 -13.67 6.94 28.53
C ARG A 593 -14.51 6.16 29.56
N PRO A 594 -15.66 5.58 29.15
CA PRO A 594 -16.54 4.84 30.05
C PRO A 594 -15.95 3.50 30.50
N LEU A 595 -16.52 2.94 31.56
CA LEU A 595 -16.16 1.60 32.05
C LEU A 595 -16.71 0.51 31.13
N ARG A 596 -15.95 -0.58 31.03
CA ARG A 596 -16.33 -1.82 30.34
C ARG A 596 -17.62 -2.39 30.93
N ASN A 597 -18.50 -2.90 30.09
CA ASN A 597 -19.87 -3.26 30.49
C ASN A 597 -20.42 -4.49 29.73
N PHE A 598 -19.58 -5.48 29.42
CA PHE A 598 -19.94 -6.65 28.59
C PHE A 598 -21.32 -7.25 28.89
N TYR A 599 -21.67 -7.47 30.16
CA TYR A 599 -22.97 -8.07 30.56
C TYR A 599 -24.11 -7.07 30.77
N THR A 600 -23.81 -5.81 31.13
CA THR A 600 -24.83 -4.88 31.64
C THR A 600 -25.44 -4.06 30.53
N GLY A 601 -26.76 -4.21 30.33
CA GLY A 601 -27.52 -3.43 29.34
C GLY A 601 -27.21 -3.81 27.90
N GLN A 602 -26.71 -5.04 27.68
CA GLN A 602 -26.30 -5.56 26.37
C GLN A 602 -27.27 -6.62 25.86
N SER A 603 -27.35 -6.75 24.53
CA SER A 603 -28.01 -7.88 23.88
C SER A 603 -26.98 -8.97 23.64
N HIS A 604 -27.26 -10.18 24.13
CA HIS A 604 -26.38 -11.35 23.98
C HIS A 604 -26.95 -12.39 23.02
N THR A 605 -27.86 -12.00 22.13
CA THR A 605 -28.51 -12.90 21.16
C THR A 605 -27.49 -13.74 20.36
N PHE A 606 -26.33 -13.15 20.04
CA PHE A 606 -25.28 -13.79 19.23
C PHE A 606 -23.94 -13.94 19.95
N SER A 607 -23.92 -13.77 21.27
CA SER A 607 -22.73 -14.07 22.08
C SER A 607 -22.59 -15.57 22.30
N ASN A 608 -21.33 -16.05 22.46
CA ASN A 608 -21.08 -17.47 22.77
C ASN A 608 -21.85 -17.89 24.06
N PRO A 609 -22.75 -18.89 23.98
CA PRO A 609 -23.54 -19.31 25.13
C PRO A 609 -22.71 -19.94 26.26
N GLN A 610 -21.45 -20.31 26.03
CA GLN A 610 -20.54 -20.77 27.08
C GLN A 610 -20.13 -19.64 28.03
N ILE A 611 -20.10 -18.38 27.59
CA ILE A 611 -19.66 -17.26 28.44
C ILE A 611 -20.83 -16.44 29.01
N VAL A 612 -22.01 -16.55 28.42
CA VAL A 612 -23.21 -15.79 28.81
C VAL A 612 -24.48 -16.61 28.58
N ASP A 613 -25.43 -16.52 29.49
CA ASP A 613 -26.79 -16.96 29.23
C ASP A 613 -27.48 -15.93 28.31
N THR A 614 -27.66 -16.29 27.05
CA THR A 614 -28.20 -15.40 26.01
C THR A 614 -29.65 -14.97 26.27
N THR A 615 -30.36 -15.62 27.20
CA THR A 615 -31.73 -15.24 27.59
C THR A 615 -31.74 -14.19 28.68
N THR A 616 -30.80 -14.25 29.63
CA THR A 616 -30.75 -13.36 30.79
C THR A 616 -29.70 -12.26 30.69
N GLY A 617 -28.72 -12.43 29.80
CA GLY A 617 -27.53 -11.58 29.69
C GLY A 617 -26.56 -11.73 30.87
N LEU A 618 -26.75 -12.72 31.73
CA LEU A 618 -25.88 -12.97 32.89
C LEU A 618 -24.74 -13.94 32.54
N PRO A 619 -23.61 -13.91 33.27
CA PRO A 619 -22.51 -14.86 33.05
C PRO A 619 -22.96 -16.32 33.17
N ASN A 620 -22.59 -17.16 32.20
CA ASN A 620 -22.79 -18.61 32.27
C ASN A 620 -21.62 -19.25 33.06
N LEU A 621 -21.75 -19.33 34.39
CA LEU A 621 -20.66 -19.80 35.26
C LEU A 621 -20.16 -21.22 34.90
N PRO A 622 -21.01 -22.24 34.66
CA PRO A 622 -20.55 -23.54 34.20
C PRO A 622 -19.72 -23.50 32.91
N GLY A 623 -20.15 -22.73 31.91
CA GLY A 623 -19.40 -22.64 30.66
C GLY A 623 -18.09 -21.84 30.80
N LEU A 624 -18.06 -20.83 31.67
CA LEU A 624 -16.82 -20.14 32.04
C LEU A 624 -15.83 -21.08 32.74
N ASP A 625 -16.30 -21.93 33.65
CA ASP A 625 -15.47 -22.93 34.32
C ASP A 625 -14.89 -23.95 33.32
N GLU A 626 -15.68 -24.39 32.33
CA GLU A 626 -15.22 -25.28 31.24
C GLU A 626 -14.12 -24.63 30.38
N LEU A 627 -14.22 -23.32 30.15
CA LEU A 627 -13.23 -22.55 29.40
C LEU A 627 -12.02 -22.12 30.26
N GLY A 628 -12.04 -22.38 31.57
CA GLY A 628 -11.01 -21.91 32.49
C GLY A 628 -10.98 -20.38 32.64
N LEU A 629 -12.13 -19.73 32.50
CA LEU A 629 -12.29 -18.28 32.54
C LEU A 629 -13.12 -17.85 33.75
N THR A 630 -12.91 -16.62 34.19
CA THR A 630 -13.75 -15.96 35.21
C THR A 630 -14.59 -14.86 34.57
N ASN A 631 -15.70 -14.52 35.22
CA ASN A 631 -16.51 -13.35 34.85
C ASN A 631 -15.66 -12.06 34.73
N GLN A 632 -14.71 -11.86 35.65
CA GLN A 632 -13.84 -10.69 35.63
C GLN A 632 -12.92 -10.69 34.40
N GLN A 633 -12.39 -11.83 33.97
CA GLN A 633 -11.58 -11.90 32.74
C GLN A 633 -12.40 -11.52 31.50
N ILE A 634 -13.67 -11.92 31.41
CA ILE A 634 -14.56 -11.51 30.30
C ILE A 634 -14.83 -10.01 30.32
N VAL A 635 -15.17 -9.44 31.49
CA VAL A 635 -15.46 -8.00 31.60
C VAL A 635 -14.22 -7.16 31.32
N GLN A 636 -13.04 -7.60 31.77
CA GLN A 636 -11.80 -6.87 31.54
C GLN A 636 -11.32 -7.02 30.09
N GLY A 637 -11.52 -8.17 29.44
CA GLY A 637 -10.73 -8.52 28.25
C GLY A 637 -9.24 -8.29 28.54
N ARG A 638 -8.41 -8.05 27.51
CA ARG A 638 -6.94 -8.01 27.57
C ARG A 638 -6.30 -9.38 27.45
N TRP A 639 -6.63 -10.04 26.35
CA TRP A 639 -6.06 -11.33 26.00
C TRP A 639 -4.57 -11.21 25.68
N THR A 640 -3.82 -12.25 26.01
CA THR A 640 -2.42 -12.38 25.61
C THR A 640 -2.37 -12.84 24.15
N PRO A 641 -1.54 -12.23 23.29
CA PRO A 641 -1.39 -12.68 21.91
C PRO A 641 -0.93 -14.14 21.87
N LYS A 642 -1.49 -14.89 20.93
CA LYS A 642 -1.14 -16.27 20.57
C LYS A 642 -0.21 -16.33 19.37
N TRP A 643 -0.37 -15.41 18.41
CA TRP A 643 0.44 -15.34 17.20
C TRP A 643 1.95 -15.27 17.51
N PHE A 644 2.73 -16.01 16.72
CA PHE A 644 4.18 -15.99 16.80
C PHE A 644 4.79 -15.30 15.57
N PRO A 645 5.78 -14.39 15.73
CA PRO A 645 6.40 -13.71 14.59
C PRO A 645 7.08 -14.63 13.57
N ALA A 646 7.36 -15.87 13.97
CA ALA A 646 7.98 -16.86 13.10
C ALA A 646 6.98 -17.56 12.17
N GLU A 647 5.67 -17.45 12.45
CA GLU A 647 4.61 -18.01 11.63
C GLU A 647 4.42 -17.13 10.38
N ILE A 648 4.26 -17.77 9.23
CA ILE A 648 3.90 -17.13 7.97
C ILE A 648 2.44 -17.48 7.72
N THR A 649 1.59 -16.48 7.50
CA THR A 649 0.15 -16.70 7.33
C THR A 649 -0.11 -17.63 6.16
N ASN A 650 -0.82 -18.73 6.42
CA ASN A 650 -1.08 -19.79 5.44
C ASN A 650 0.19 -20.35 4.77
N GLY A 651 1.32 -20.39 5.49
CA GLY A 651 2.57 -20.97 5.00
C GLY A 651 2.51 -22.49 4.80
N ASP A 652 1.54 -23.16 5.42
CA ASP A 652 1.20 -24.58 5.25
C ASP A 652 0.10 -24.83 4.20
N PHE A 653 -0.44 -23.77 3.58
CA PHE A 653 -1.47 -23.84 2.55
C PHE A 653 -2.80 -24.50 2.97
N GLU A 654 -3.02 -24.79 4.26
CA GLU A 654 -4.19 -25.54 4.70
C GLU A 654 -5.48 -24.73 4.78
N ASN A 655 -5.40 -23.40 4.65
CA ASN A 655 -6.57 -22.54 4.46
C ASN A 655 -7.06 -22.55 3.00
N TYR A 656 -7.13 -23.74 2.41
CA TYR A 656 -7.58 -23.96 1.05
C TYR A 656 -9.10 -23.88 0.92
N ASN A 657 -9.58 -23.34 -0.20
CA ASN A 657 -10.99 -23.37 -0.55
C ASN A 657 -11.46 -24.79 -0.89
N THR A 658 -11.70 -25.60 0.14
CA THR A 658 -12.23 -26.96 0.01
C THR A 658 -13.75 -26.98 -0.23
N GLN A 659 -14.42 -25.84 -0.03
CA GLN A 659 -15.86 -25.70 -0.16
C GLN A 659 -16.28 -25.36 -1.60
N GLN A 660 -15.99 -26.28 -2.53
CA GLN A 660 -16.78 -26.43 -3.76
C GLN A 660 -18.18 -26.99 -3.42
N VAL A 661 -18.92 -26.33 -2.53
CA VAL A 661 -20.34 -26.62 -2.37
C VAL A 661 -21.00 -26.19 -3.68
N ASN A 662 -21.69 -27.12 -4.34
CA ASN A 662 -22.38 -27.03 -5.64
C ASN A 662 -23.42 -25.89 -5.79
N VAL A 663 -23.30 -24.77 -5.08
CA VAL A 663 -24.34 -23.75 -4.94
C VAL A 663 -23.99 -22.48 -5.73
N ILE A 664 -22.71 -22.17 -5.98
CA ILE A 664 -22.31 -21.02 -6.82
C ILE A 664 -21.01 -21.32 -7.61
N PRO A 665 -21.04 -21.47 -8.95
CA PRO A 665 -19.87 -21.80 -9.77
C PRO A 665 -18.91 -20.63 -10.10
N LEU A 666 -18.90 -19.53 -9.35
CA LEU A 666 -18.48 -18.23 -9.93
C LEU A 666 -17.06 -17.73 -9.66
N ILE A 667 -16.24 -18.31 -8.76
CA ILE A 667 -15.00 -17.61 -8.32
C ILE A 667 -13.70 -18.36 -8.60
N CYS A 668 -13.67 -19.70 -8.57
CA CYS A 668 -12.52 -20.46 -9.05
C CYS A 668 -12.73 -20.89 -10.50
N ASN A 669 -11.94 -20.34 -11.43
CA ASN A 669 -11.89 -20.85 -12.79
C ASN A 669 -11.14 -22.20 -12.78
N ILE A 670 -11.86 -23.27 -12.46
CA ILE A 670 -11.34 -24.66 -12.42
C ILE A 670 -10.73 -25.14 -13.74
N THR A 671 -10.88 -24.40 -14.84
CA THR A 671 -10.18 -24.71 -16.09
C THR A 671 -8.77 -24.10 -16.17
N GLU A 672 -8.44 -23.15 -15.29
CA GLU A 672 -7.15 -22.43 -15.26
C GLU A 672 -6.33 -22.72 -13.99
N ASN A 673 -6.83 -23.51 -13.03
CA ASN A 673 -6.12 -23.91 -11.79
C ASN A 673 -5.58 -22.78 -10.90
N THR A 674 -5.96 -21.52 -11.14
CA THR A 674 -5.53 -20.34 -10.37
C THR A 674 -6.58 -19.91 -9.34
N CYS A 675 -6.77 -20.71 -8.27
CA CYS A 675 -7.60 -20.26 -7.15
C CYS A 675 -6.80 -19.33 -6.23
N PRO A 676 -7.30 -18.11 -5.93
CA PRO A 676 -6.73 -17.24 -4.90
C PRO A 676 -6.50 -17.99 -3.59
N GLN A 677 -5.39 -17.69 -2.90
CA GLN A 677 -5.05 -18.27 -1.61
C GLN A 677 -4.81 -17.17 -0.57
N PRO A 678 -5.38 -17.30 0.65
CA PRO A 678 -5.08 -16.37 1.72
C PRO A 678 -3.57 -16.28 1.96
N GLY A 679 -3.03 -15.06 2.04
CA GLY A 679 -1.60 -14.81 2.30
C GLY A 679 -0.70 -14.97 1.07
N TRP A 680 -1.21 -15.50 -0.04
CA TRP A 680 -0.44 -15.70 -1.28
C TRP A 680 -1.07 -15.04 -2.50
N THR A 681 -2.20 -14.37 -2.32
CA THR A 681 -2.88 -13.58 -3.33
C THR A 681 -3.18 -12.22 -2.71
N ASP A 682 -3.06 -11.16 -3.53
CA ASP A 682 -3.24 -9.76 -3.16
C ASP A 682 -2.09 -9.17 -2.34
N HIS A 683 -2.13 -7.86 -2.07
CA HIS A 683 -1.14 -7.16 -1.24
C HIS A 683 0.34 -7.41 -1.61
N GLY A 684 0.62 -7.58 -2.90
CA GLY A 684 1.95 -7.89 -3.45
C GLY A 684 2.25 -9.39 -3.62
N GLY A 685 1.32 -10.27 -3.27
CA GLY A 685 1.36 -11.71 -3.55
C GLY A 685 0.67 -12.07 -4.87
N GLY A 686 0.90 -13.29 -5.32
CA GLY A 686 0.30 -13.86 -6.53
C GLY A 686 1.30 -14.65 -7.37
N GLY A 687 0.87 -15.04 -8.57
CA GLY A 687 1.68 -15.81 -9.51
C GLY A 687 0.88 -16.90 -10.19
N GLU A 688 1.57 -17.67 -11.02
CA GLU A 688 0.95 -18.71 -11.85
C GLU A 688 0.93 -20.07 -11.12
N GLY A 689 1.73 -20.25 -10.07
CA GLY A 689 1.72 -21.45 -9.23
C GLY A 689 0.31 -21.83 -8.79
N HIS A 690 0.01 -23.13 -8.79
CA HIS A 690 -1.30 -23.65 -8.42
C HIS A 690 -1.22 -24.54 -7.18
N PHE A 691 -2.36 -24.89 -6.62
CA PHE A 691 -2.45 -25.64 -5.35
C PHE A 691 -3.19 -26.95 -5.59
N ASP A 692 -2.71 -28.03 -4.97
CA ASP A 692 -3.37 -29.33 -5.00
C ASP A 692 -3.51 -29.86 -3.58
N ARG A 693 -4.52 -30.73 -3.39
CA ARG A 693 -4.83 -31.32 -2.10
C ARG A 693 -4.83 -32.83 -2.17
N THR A 694 -3.86 -33.45 -1.50
CA THR A 694 -3.72 -34.90 -1.41
C THR A 694 -3.70 -35.35 0.05
N ASN A 695 -4.56 -36.32 0.41
CA ASN A 695 -4.66 -36.86 1.78
C ASN A 695 -4.88 -35.79 2.86
N ASP A 696 -5.78 -34.83 2.59
CA ASP A 696 -6.08 -33.68 3.44
C ASP A 696 -4.98 -32.62 3.60
N ASN A 697 -3.82 -32.80 2.97
CA ASN A 697 -2.73 -31.82 2.94
C ASN A 697 -2.76 -31.02 1.64
N THR A 698 -2.61 -29.70 1.73
CA THR A 698 -2.55 -28.80 0.59
C THR A 698 -1.12 -28.29 0.42
N TYR A 699 -0.65 -28.08 -0.80
CA TYR A 699 0.69 -27.55 -1.06
C TYR A 699 0.73 -26.78 -2.38
N LEU A 700 1.74 -25.91 -2.52
CA LEU A 700 2.01 -25.15 -3.75
C LEU A 700 2.72 -26.05 -4.78
N ILE A 701 2.31 -25.96 -6.04
CA ILE A 701 2.90 -26.63 -7.20
C ILE A 701 3.40 -25.60 -8.19
N LEU A 702 4.67 -25.74 -8.59
CA LEU A 702 5.26 -25.07 -9.74
C LEU A 702 5.57 -26.08 -10.83
N ASP A 703 5.19 -25.77 -12.07
CA ASP A 703 5.41 -26.63 -13.24
C ASP A 703 5.77 -25.81 -14.50
N TRP A 704 5.85 -26.47 -15.66
CA TRP A 704 6.20 -25.88 -16.96
C TRP A 704 5.28 -24.72 -17.40
N SER A 705 4.05 -24.67 -16.91
CA SER A 705 3.06 -23.64 -17.22
C SER A 705 2.87 -22.63 -16.09
N ASN A 706 3.34 -22.96 -14.89
CA ASN A 706 3.09 -22.25 -13.65
C ASN A 706 4.42 -22.01 -12.93
N THR A 707 5.15 -20.99 -13.38
CA THR A 707 6.60 -20.95 -13.14
C THR A 707 7.02 -20.24 -11.87
N PHE A 708 6.12 -19.53 -11.20
CA PHE A 708 6.41 -18.86 -9.94
C PHE A 708 5.16 -18.62 -9.10
N HIS A 709 5.37 -18.41 -7.81
CA HIS A 709 4.36 -17.89 -6.89
C HIS A 709 5.03 -17.09 -5.78
N THR A 710 4.38 -16.00 -5.36
CA THR A 710 4.87 -14.99 -4.43
C THR A 710 3.88 -14.85 -3.28
N HIS A 711 4.36 -14.93 -2.04
CA HIS A 711 3.57 -14.61 -0.85
C HIS A 711 3.29 -13.11 -0.78
N ASN A 712 2.18 -12.70 -0.15
CA ASN A 712 1.89 -11.32 0.20
C ASN A 712 3.07 -10.70 0.97
N ARG A 713 3.18 -9.38 1.00
CA ARG A 713 4.22 -8.74 1.81
C ARG A 713 4.14 -9.21 3.27
N LEU A 714 5.28 -9.59 3.83
CA LEU A 714 5.41 -10.17 5.17
C LEU A 714 6.63 -9.63 5.92
N TYR A 715 6.50 -9.47 7.24
CA TYR A 715 7.58 -9.01 8.10
C TYR A 715 8.55 -10.14 8.48
N VAL A 716 9.84 -9.94 8.24
CA VAL A 716 10.89 -10.87 8.68
C VAL A 716 11.33 -10.49 10.10
N PRO A 717 11.14 -11.34 11.12
CA PRO A 717 11.52 -10.99 12.49
C PRO A 717 13.01 -10.69 12.64
N PRO A 718 13.41 -9.70 13.46
CA PRO A 718 14.83 -9.35 13.65
C PRO A 718 15.68 -10.49 14.22
N ASN A 719 15.05 -11.44 14.89
CA ASN A 719 15.68 -12.62 15.47
C ASN A 719 15.51 -13.90 14.62
N ALA A 720 14.90 -13.82 13.44
CA ALA A 720 14.80 -14.96 12.55
C ALA A 720 16.21 -15.36 12.07
N THR A 721 16.48 -16.66 12.01
CA THR A 721 17.77 -17.23 11.62
C THR A 721 17.74 -17.93 10.27
N ALA A 722 16.59 -18.50 9.90
CA ALA A 722 16.42 -19.21 8.64
C ALA A 722 14.98 -19.10 8.11
N LEU A 723 14.80 -19.27 6.80
CA LEU A 723 13.54 -19.64 6.18
C LEU A 723 13.46 -21.17 6.12
N LEU A 724 12.38 -21.73 6.63
CA LEU A 724 12.07 -23.16 6.61
C LEU A 724 10.95 -23.43 5.61
N PHE A 725 11.02 -24.55 4.91
CA PHE A 725 9.96 -25.08 4.05
C PHE A 725 10.29 -26.53 3.69
N ASP A 726 9.27 -27.26 3.28
CA ASP A 726 9.39 -28.59 2.72
C ASP A 726 9.34 -28.51 1.20
N LEU A 727 10.24 -29.25 0.53
CA LEU A 727 10.35 -29.29 -0.92
C LEU A 727 10.32 -30.72 -1.42
N ARG A 728 9.55 -30.98 -2.46
CA ARG A 728 9.67 -32.19 -3.27
C ARG A 728 9.94 -31.80 -4.72
N ARG A 729 10.90 -32.49 -5.36
CA ARG A 729 11.30 -32.23 -6.75
C ARG A 729 11.08 -33.44 -7.63
N GLN A 730 10.64 -33.18 -8.86
CA GLN A 730 10.60 -34.16 -9.94
C GLN A 730 11.16 -33.55 -11.22
N ASP A 731 11.99 -34.32 -11.93
CA ASP A 731 12.59 -33.90 -13.20
C ASP A 731 11.65 -34.13 -14.37
N GLY A 732 11.80 -33.30 -15.39
CA GLY A 732 11.08 -33.43 -16.65
C GLY A 732 11.71 -34.46 -17.59
N PRO A 733 10.93 -35.16 -18.45
CA PRO A 733 11.46 -36.22 -19.31
C PRO A 733 12.40 -35.74 -20.45
N SER A 734 12.56 -34.43 -20.69
CA SER A 734 13.40 -33.95 -21.79
C SER A 734 13.85 -32.49 -21.67
N GLY A 735 15.13 -32.24 -21.42
CA GLY A 735 15.72 -30.90 -21.56
C GLY A 735 16.99 -30.70 -20.72
N ALA A 736 17.36 -29.44 -20.52
CA ALA A 736 18.38 -29.09 -19.53
C ALA A 736 17.66 -28.90 -18.18
N PRO A 737 18.29 -29.30 -17.07
CA PRO A 737 17.62 -29.34 -15.78
C PRO A 737 17.17 -27.94 -15.35
N ASP A 738 15.90 -27.85 -14.95
CA ASP A 738 15.34 -26.62 -14.40
C ASP A 738 15.92 -26.34 -13.00
N THR A 739 15.86 -25.07 -12.59
CA THR A 739 16.33 -24.65 -11.25
C THR A 739 15.23 -23.89 -10.55
N LEU A 740 14.78 -24.42 -9.42
CA LEU A 740 13.94 -23.70 -8.47
C LEU A 740 14.81 -22.70 -7.72
N VAL A 741 14.41 -21.44 -7.73
CA VAL A 741 15.03 -20.34 -7.01
C VAL A 741 14.06 -19.88 -5.93
N VAL A 742 14.58 -19.69 -4.72
CA VAL A 742 13.86 -19.08 -3.60
C VAL A 742 14.39 -17.66 -3.42
N GLN A 743 13.52 -16.66 -3.43
CA GLN A 743 13.87 -15.25 -3.32
C GLN A 743 13.23 -14.60 -2.10
N LEU A 744 13.93 -13.63 -1.52
CA LEU A 744 13.38 -12.61 -0.62
C LEU A 744 13.40 -11.27 -1.34
N GLY A 745 12.22 -10.70 -1.59
CA GLY A 745 12.07 -9.65 -2.59
C GLY A 745 12.67 -10.11 -3.92
N ASP A 746 13.55 -9.29 -4.49
CA ASP A 746 14.25 -9.67 -5.73
C ASP A 746 15.53 -10.49 -5.51
N GLN A 747 15.98 -10.67 -4.26
CA GLN A 747 17.26 -11.32 -3.96
C GLN A 747 17.12 -12.85 -3.87
N PRO A 748 17.80 -13.63 -4.73
CA PRO A 748 17.90 -15.07 -4.56
C PRO A 748 18.65 -15.45 -3.28
N ILE A 749 18.07 -16.32 -2.47
CA ILE A 749 18.66 -16.83 -1.22
C ILE A 749 18.99 -18.32 -1.27
N ALA A 750 18.35 -19.08 -2.17
CA ALA A 750 18.71 -20.47 -2.44
C ALA A 750 18.32 -20.88 -3.87
N SER A 751 18.94 -21.96 -4.34
CA SER A 751 18.64 -22.57 -5.64
C SER A 751 18.73 -24.09 -5.53
N TYR A 752 17.77 -24.79 -6.14
CA TYR A 752 17.69 -26.25 -6.18
C TYR A 752 17.55 -26.70 -7.62
N THR A 753 18.50 -27.52 -8.09
CA THR A 753 18.44 -28.10 -9.43
C THR A 753 17.46 -29.28 -9.44
N LEU A 754 16.58 -29.32 -10.44
CA LEU A 754 15.66 -30.41 -10.76
C LEU A 754 16.31 -31.15 -11.93
N ALA A 755 16.98 -32.27 -11.64
CA ALA A 755 17.71 -33.06 -12.63
C ALA A 755 17.52 -34.54 -12.36
N GLU A 756 17.61 -35.36 -13.40
CA GLU A 756 17.53 -36.82 -13.32
C GLU A 756 18.48 -37.35 -12.23
N GLY A 757 17.93 -38.10 -11.28
CA GLY A 757 18.65 -38.65 -10.13
C GLY A 757 18.71 -37.76 -8.88
N ASN A 758 18.17 -36.53 -8.93
CA ASN A 758 17.97 -35.64 -7.79
C ASN A 758 16.49 -35.50 -7.38
N GLU A 759 15.64 -36.41 -7.86
CA GLU A 759 14.22 -36.45 -7.53
C GLU A 759 14.00 -36.87 -6.08
N ASP A 760 13.00 -36.26 -5.44
CA ASP A 760 12.65 -36.57 -4.06
C ASP A 760 11.47 -37.54 -4.03
N ALA A 761 11.65 -38.67 -3.32
CA ALA A 761 10.58 -39.66 -3.15
C ALA A 761 9.41 -39.12 -2.29
N ASP A 762 9.69 -38.15 -1.43
CA ASP A 762 8.76 -37.48 -0.52
C ASP A 762 9.27 -36.05 -0.24
N PHE A 763 8.53 -35.26 0.51
CA PHE A 763 8.96 -33.92 0.96
C PHE A 763 10.26 -33.98 1.78
N VAL A 764 11.17 -33.05 1.48
CA VAL A 764 12.45 -32.86 2.16
C VAL A 764 12.45 -31.50 2.85
N HIS A 765 12.77 -31.50 4.15
CA HIS A 765 12.84 -30.27 4.93
C HIS A 765 14.10 -29.45 4.61
N HIS A 766 13.91 -28.17 4.32
CA HIS A 766 14.98 -27.22 4.04
C HIS A 766 15.02 -26.08 5.06
N ALA A 767 16.24 -25.61 5.35
CA ALA A 767 16.50 -24.45 6.18
C ALA A 767 17.53 -23.56 5.48
N ILE A 768 17.12 -22.37 5.02
CA ILE A 768 17.98 -21.41 4.34
C ILE A 768 18.33 -20.28 5.31
N PRO A 769 19.61 -20.03 5.64
CA PRO A 769 20.01 -18.89 6.47
C PRO A 769 19.52 -17.56 5.87
N LEU A 770 18.92 -16.71 6.70
CA LEU A 770 18.40 -15.42 6.25
C LEU A 770 19.54 -14.37 6.12
N PRO A 771 19.60 -13.60 5.03
CA PRO A 771 20.51 -12.46 4.94
C PRO A 771 20.14 -11.39 5.97
N GLY A 772 21.13 -10.84 6.67
CA GLY A 772 20.91 -9.84 7.71
C GLY A 772 20.25 -8.54 7.23
N SER A 773 20.28 -8.26 5.93
CA SER A 773 19.63 -7.10 5.31
C SER A 773 18.10 -7.16 5.31
N PHE A 774 17.50 -8.34 5.45
CA PHE A 774 16.05 -8.51 5.50
C PHE A 774 15.50 -8.55 6.92
N LEU A 775 16.34 -8.74 7.94
CA LEU A 775 15.89 -8.86 9.33
C LEU A 775 15.28 -7.54 9.83
N GLY A 776 14.04 -7.61 10.32
CA GLY A 776 13.27 -6.45 10.75
C GLY A 776 12.72 -5.60 9.60
N GLN A 777 12.66 -6.15 8.38
CA GLN A 777 12.07 -5.51 7.21
C GLN A 777 10.85 -6.29 6.75
N VAL A 778 9.97 -5.62 6.02
CA VAL A 778 8.92 -6.26 5.23
C VAL A 778 9.49 -6.60 3.85
N THR A 779 9.12 -7.77 3.33
CA THR A 779 9.55 -8.27 2.02
C THR A 779 8.53 -9.29 1.50
N THR A 780 8.77 -9.86 0.33
CA THR A 780 8.01 -11.01 -0.18
C THR A 780 8.88 -12.27 -0.23
N ILE A 781 8.25 -13.44 -0.19
CA ILE A 781 8.92 -14.72 -0.49
C ILE A 781 8.43 -15.17 -1.86
N THR A 782 9.35 -15.48 -2.77
CA THR A 782 9.00 -16.01 -4.10
C THR A 782 9.69 -17.34 -4.35
N PHE A 783 8.91 -18.32 -4.79
CA PHE A 783 9.40 -19.56 -5.38
C PHE A 783 9.26 -19.45 -6.89
N LYS A 784 10.34 -19.67 -7.65
CA LYS A 784 10.34 -19.46 -9.10
C LYS A 784 11.28 -20.40 -9.84
N PHE A 785 10.89 -20.88 -11.01
CA PHE A 785 11.83 -21.49 -11.95
C PHE A 785 12.66 -20.45 -12.69
N SER A 786 13.97 -20.64 -12.68
CA SER A 786 14.93 -19.88 -13.47
C SER A 786 15.48 -20.76 -14.57
N THR A 787 15.02 -20.60 -15.81
CA THR A 787 15.55 -21.35 -16.96
C THR A 787 16.57 -20.51 -17.73
N THR A 788 17.59 -21.18 -18.26
CA THR A 788 18.60 -20.58 -19.15
C THR A 788 18.36 -20.93 -20.62
N VAL A 789 17.30 -21.70 -20.92
CA VAL A 789 16.98 -22.24 -22.24
C VAL A 789 15.47 -22.16 -22.49
N GLU A 790 15.09 -21.87 -23.75
CA GLU A 790 13.72 -21.55 -24.18
C GLU A 790 12.69 -22.71 -24.07
N LEU A 791 13.05 -23.89 -23.57
CA LEU A 791 12.17 -25.06 -23.49
C LEU A 791 12.25 -25.70 -22.10
N PHE A 792 11.17 -25.56 -21.30
CA PHE A 792 10.97 -26.26 -20.03
C PHE A 792 10.84 -27.77 -20.27
N ASP A 793 11.49 -28.57 -19.43
CA ASP A 793 11.58 -30.03 -19.62
C ASP A 793 10.40 -30.81 -19.05
N GLY A 794 9.47 -30.14 -18.36
CA GLY A 794 8.34 -30.75 -17.66
C GLY A 794 8.59 -30.98 -16.17
N SER A 795 9.64 -30.37 -15.60
CA SER A 795 9.95 -30.39 -14.16
C SER A 795 8.78 -29.90 -13.30
N THR A 796 8.71 -30.41 -12.07
CA THR A 796 7.71 -30.01 -11.07
C THR A 796 8.33 -29.89 -9.68
N ALA A 797 7.94 -28.83 -8.96
CA ALA A 797 8.29 -28.61 -7.57
C ALA A 797 7.02 -28.50 -6.72
N TRP A 798 7.00 -29.20 -5.59
CA TRP A 798 5.95 -29.06 -4.57
C TRP A 798 6.57 -28.40 -3.32
N ILE A 799 5.90 -27.37 -2.80
CA ILE A 799 6.37 -26.57 -1.67
C ILE A 799 5.30 -26.56 -0.57
N ASP A 800 5.72 -26.76 0.68
CA ASP A 800 4.83 -26.80 1.85
C ASP A 800 5.53 -26.26 3.12
N ASN A 801 4.78 -26.04 4.21
CA ASN A 801 5.26 -25.71 5.56
C ASN A 801 6.26 -24.54 5.63
N VAL A 802 5.98 -23.47 4.88
CA VAL A 802 6.81 -22.26 4.80
C VAL A 802 6.69 -21.47 6.11
N GLN A 803 7.81 -21.25 6.80
CA GLN A 803 7.84 -20.52 8.07
C GLN A 803 9.24 -19.95 8.36
N PHE A 804 9.37 -19.03 9.29
CA PHE A 804 10.68 -18.63 9.80
C PHE A 804 11.13 -19.54 10.94
N GLN A 805 12.43 -19.81 10.98
CA GLN A 805 13.08 -20.27 12.19
C GLN A 805 13.47 -19.06 13.03
N ALA A 806 12.96 -18.96 14.25
CA ALA A 806 13.44 -18.02 15.25
C ALA A 806 13.77 -18.75 16.55
N PRO A 807 14.72 -18.26 17.37
CA PRO A 807 14.92 -18.78 18.71
C PRO A 807 13.59 -18.74 19.45
N VAL A 808 13.12 -19.90 19.92
CA VAL A 808 11.96 -19.96 20.81
C VAL A 808 12.25 -18.98 21.95
N PRO A 809 11.45 -17.92 22.14
CA PRO A 809 11.67 -17.01 23.25
C PRO A 809 11.74 -17.86 24.51
N ALA A 810 12.81 -17.71 25.30
CA ALA A 810 12.95 -18.41 26.57
C ALA A 810 11.62 -18.25 27.29
N ALA A 811 10.89 -19.36 27.49
CA ALA A 811 9.48 -19.35 27.85
C ALA A 811 9.21 -18.18 28.77
N GLU A 812 8.51 -17.15 28.27
CA GLU A 812 8.18 -15.98 29.08
C GLU A 812 7.60 -16.56 30.36
N THR A 813 8.37 -16.47 31.44
CA THR A 813 7.94 -17.03 32.71
C THR A 813 6.70 -16.21 32.99
N LYS A 814 5.53 -16.87 32.91
CA LYS A 814 4.20 -16.33 33.23
C LYS A 814 4.21 -15.80 34.66
N THR A 815 4.91 -14.70 34.85
CA THR A 815 4.80 -13.85 36.02
C THR A 815 3.55 -13.07 35.71
N TYR A 816 2.42 -13.65 36.14
CA TYR A 816 1.26 -12.87 36.50
C TYR A 816 1.79 -11.82 37.49
N LEU A 817 2.22 -10.66 36.98
CA LEU A 817 2.34 -9.49 37.82
C LEU A 817 0.93 -9.26 38.34
N PRO A 818 0.68 -9.41 39.65
CA PRO A 818 -0.62 -9.08 40.19
C PRO A 818 -0.87 -7.62 39.79
N ILE A 819 -1.95 -7.39 39.05
CA ILE A 819 -2.47 -6.06 38.80
C ILE A 819 -2.65 -5.44 40.18
N ILE A 820 -1.72 -4.56 40.58
CA ILE A 820 -1.88 -3.75 41.78
C ILE A 820 -2.97 -2.74 41.42
N LEU A 821 -4.20 -3.09 41.82
CA LEU A 821 -5.33 -2.18 41.83
C LEU A 821 -4.96 -1.00 42.74
N ASN A 822 -4.91 0.21 42.17
CA ASN A 822 -5.19 1.44 42.89
C ASN A 822 -6.48 2.04 42.32
#